data_AF-A0A0U1M024-F1
#
_entry.id   AF-A0A0U1M024-F1
#
_cell.length_a   1.000
_cell.length_b   1.000
_cell.length_c   1.000
_cell.angle_alpha   90.00
_cell.angle_beta   90.00
_cell.angle_gamma   90.00
#
_symmetry.space_group_name_H-M   'P 1'
#
loop_
_entity.id
_entity.type
_entity.pdbx_description
1 polymer ?
#
loop_
_entity_poly.entity_id
_entity_poly.type
_entity_poly.pdbx_seq_one_letter_code
_entity_poly.pdbx_strand_id
1 'polypeptide(L)'
;MKVTSAFQLLLAGAALAAPNTERSLSISRDHAVSPKHPFKPLPDTARRTKVCHVESHGDGTDDSEYILDAIKKCNNGGRVVFDKSYTIGTALDLQFLKHIDLDITGHVQFTNDTDYWQAHAFKQIYQNATTFFQIGGEDVNIYGGGTLDGNGQVWYDLYAKDALILRPILVGIIGLKGGSIGPLNLRYSPQWYHFVANSSGVLFDGLDISGYSTSENEAKNTDGWDIYRSENIVIQNSVINNGDDCVSFKPNSTDILVQNLHCNGSHGISVGSLGQYKGEVDIVENVLVYNISMFNASDGARIKVWPGVSSELSSDLQGGGGSGNVQNITYDTMFVDNVDWAIELTQCYGQNNQTLCNEYPSNLTISDVWFKDFTGVTSTSKEPDVATLICSSPSVCSNIYASNINVTSPSGANDAICKNLIGVVLFQHFQTPRVFEAADTMEMNYDELTLQHLEEELDVKIYPGTEIMTDVGTHHFVRSSSNVLVPQPSNDPHDPLNWNPYWKLGVISLITASNFVMGIGPLAVAPMFGDLMKEFNSDLASVVQFTGVCILVLGFSNFFWVPVSETFGRRPVLIFSSLVCLGSNIWRAKATTYGSFMGACVLNGFGAGPCETLQPQVITDTFFLHERGFYNTLYFTFYFGSLMVGPILSGSMALHVGWRSFWWLNVAAFAAVIVLSIFFFPETKWHRLHPQEIHRTASQEHHQQITEQTADEKGSATQEEEVGDPFLHKGYPSKSQFNIYQPSPHWVKTMFLSFWTPWRLLLYPIVEYAAFVVSWSASCFLTANLTQSQAFAAPPYNWSSQSVGFTNFATLAGALIGLFTNGPLSDWISMRATKRNRGIREPEMRLPTLIPYILISILGNFIIAFGYEYHWDWRAIVIVGYTCAGMQVAALPAIASTYAVDSYKPVVGSVFIAITVNKNLWGYGFSKFITTWTEESGYIPAIMLNMCLATLWFSFGIVFYFYGKRFRKWTAKSDLHNVN
;
A
#
# COMPACT_ATOMS: atom_id res chain seq x y z
N MET A 1 36.51 -7.14 -38.73
CA MET A 1 37.03 -5.81 -38.33
C MET A 1 36.12 -5.32 -37.22
N LYS A 2 36.47 -5.47 -35.93
CA LYS A 2 37.39 -4.64 -35.10
C LYS A 2 36.98 -3.16 -35.18
N VAL A 3 36.59 -2.51 -34.08
CA VAL A 3 37.44 -1.90 -33.02
C VAL A 3 36.54 -1.72 -31.75
N THR A 4 36.68 -2.54 -30.68
CA THR A 4 37.45 -2.38 -29.40
C THR A 4 36.93 -1.25 -28.49
N SER A 5 36.44 -1.45 -27.26
CA SER A 5 37.02 -2.06 -26.02
C SER A 5 38.34 -1.42 -25.58
N ALA A 6 38.27 -0.42 -24.70
CA ALA A 6 39.38 0.06 -23.86
C ALA A 6 38.86 1.03 -22.79
N PHE A 7 38.57 0.54 -21.58
CA PHE A 7 38.65 1.32 -20.32
C PHE A 7 38.53 0.37 -19.11
N GLN A 8 39.50 -0.54 -18.94
CA GLN A 8 39.72 -1.29 -17.70
C GLN A 8 41.08 -1.98 -17.77
N LEU A 9 42.16 -1.21 -17.62
CA LEU A 9 43.51 -1.75 -17.36
C LEU A 9 44.44 -0.61 -16.92
N LEU A 10 44.43 -0.30 -15.63
CA LEU A 10 45.47 0.48 -14.95
C LEU A 10 45.31 0.29 -13.44
N LEU A 11 45.87 -0.81 -12.92
CA LEU A 11 46.46 -0.99 -11.57
C LEU A 11 46.76 -2.49 -11.34
N ALA A 12 47.65 -3.04 -12.14
CA ALA A 12 48.29 -4.33 -11.86
C ALA A 12 49.76 -4.20 -12.24
N GLY A 13 50.61 -3.89 -11.25
CA GLY A 13 52.02 -3.67 -11.51
C GLY A 13 52.82 -3.18 -10.30
N ALA A 14 52.78 -3.91 -9.18
CA ALA A 14 53.85 -3.88 -8.17
C ALA A 14 53.64 -4.98 -7.12
N ALA A 15 54.15 -6.19 -7.38
CA ALA A 15 54.58 -7.11 -6.34
C ALA A 15 55.60 -8.08 -6.94
N LEU A 16 56.81 -7.57 -7.12
CA LEU A 16 58.00 -8.37 -7.40
C LEU A 16 58.34 -9.20 -6.15
N ALA A 17 58.76 -10.44 -6.43
CA ALA A 17 59.27 -11.45 -5.53
C ALA A 17 60.07 -10.92 -4.32
N ALA A 18 59.75 -11.44 -3.13
CA ALA A 18 60.67 -11.52 -2.00
C ALA A 18 60.80 -12.99 -1.56
N PRO A 19 62.00 -13.43 -1.12
CA PRO A 19 62.31 -14.84 -0.95
C PRO A 19 61.78 -15.41 0.38
N ASN A 20 61.45 -16.70 0.36
CA ASN A 20 61.23 -17.52 1.54
C ASN A 20 62.45 -17.46 2.49
N THR A 21 62.30 -16.73 3.60
CA THR A 21 63.08 -16.97 4.80
C THR A 21 62.13 -17.49 5.87
N GLU A 22 62.20 -18.80 6.14
CA GLU A 22 61.66 -19.40 7.36
C GLU A 22 62.28 -18.68 8.56
N ARG A 23 61.48 -17.84 9.22
CA ARG A 23 61.83 -17.30 10.53
C ARG A 23 60.81 -17.81 11.55
N SER A 24 61.31 -18.72 12.38
CA SER A 24 60.61 -19.42 13.44
C SER A 24 60.24 -18.49 14.60
N LEU A 25 59.04 -17.94 14.59
CA LEU A 25 58.41 -17.31 15.74
C LEU A 25 57.00 -17.89 15.84
N SER A 26 56.57 -18.28 17.04
CA SER A 26 55.15 -18.51 17.32
C SER A 26 54.40 -17.25 16.89
N ILE A 27 53.63 -17.34 15.82
CA ILE A 27 52.86 -16.19 15.35
C ILE A 27 51.69 -16.07 16.32
N SER A 28 51.81 -15.12 17.26
CA SER A 28 50.70 -14.77 18.14
C SER A 28 49.53 -14.34 17.28
N ARG A 29 48.42 -15.08 17.35
CA ARG A 29 47.21 -14.77 16.58
C ARG A 29 46.64 -13.42 16.99
N ASP A 30 46.81 -13.03 18.25
CA ASP A 30 46.39 -11.71 18.75
C ASP A 30 47.09 -10.56 18.02
N HIS A 31 48.35 -10.73 17.60
CA HIS A 31 49.06 -9.72 16.82
C HIS A 31 48.59 -9.64 15.36
N ALA A 32 47.95 -10.70 14.84
CA ALA A 32 47.34 -10.68 13.50
C ALA A 32 46.00 -9.93 13.50
N VAL A 33 45.37 -9.77 14.67
CA VAL A 33 44.09 -9.07 14.82
C VAL A 33 44.32 -7.58 15.00
N SER A 34 43.89 -6.79 14.02
CA SER A 34 44.11 -5.35 13.94
C SER A 34 42.97 -4.67 13.16
N PRO A 35 42.59 -3.41 13.48
CA PRO A 35 43.17 -2.54 14.51
C PRO A 35 42.57 -2.70 15.92
N LYS A 36 41.42 -3.36 16.06
CA LYS A 36 40.83 -3.67 17.38
C LYS A 36 41.32 -5.04 17.82
N HIS A 37 41.50 -5.22 19.12
CA HIS A 37 41.92 -6.50 19.72
C HIS A 37 40.72 -7.34 20.14
N PRO A 38 40.86 -8.68 20.18
CA PRO A 38 39.79 -9.56 20.65
C PRO A 38 39.46 -9.32 22.12
N PHE A 39 38.24 -9.64 22.53
CA PHE A 39 37.77 -9.51 23.91
C PHE A 39 38.57 -10.37 24.89
N LYS A 40 39.00 -11.56 24.44
CA LYS A 40 39.92 -12.43 25.15
C LYS A 40 41.07 -12.82 24.21
N PRO A 41 42.31 -12.99 24.72
CA PRO A 41 43.42 -13.50 23.92
C PRO A 41 43.06 -14.79 23.18
N LEU A 42 43.37 -14.85 21.89
CA LEU A 42 43.23 -16.05 21.07
C LEU A 42 44.32 -17.05 21.46
N PRO A 43 44.01 -18.36 21.60
CA PRO A 43 45.02 -19.38 21.90
C PRO A 43 46.20 -19.37 20.91
N ASP A 44 47.43 -19.62 21.33
CA ASP A 44 48.53 -19.73 20.37
C ASP A 44 48.43 -21.01 19.52
N THR A 45 48.99 -20.97 18.31
CA THR A 45 49.12 -22.15 17.43
C THR A 45 50.44 -22.87 17.66
N ALA A 46 50.41 -24.21 17.72
CA ALA A 46 51.62 -25.02 17.82
C ALA A 46 52.31 -25.19 16.45
N ARG A 47 53.63 -25.38 16.44
CA ARG A 47 54.35 -25.65 15.17
C ARG A 47 53.98 -27.02 14.59
N ARG A 48 53.67 -27.08 13.29
CA ARG A 48 53.47 -28.35 12.55
C ARG A 48 54.81 -28.98 12.14
N THR A 49 54.89 -30.31 12.20
CA THR A 49 56.13 -31.09 12.01
C THR A 49 56.02 -32.19 10.94
N LYS A 50 54.82 -32.42 10.41
CA LYS A 50 54.54 -33.45 9.39
C LYS A 50 53.81 -32.81 8.21
N VAL A 51 53.97 -33.36 7.02
CA VAL A 51 53.25 -32.91 5.81
C VAL A 51 52.66 -34.12 5.08
N CYS A 52 51.39 -34.03 4.70
CA CYS A 52 50.67 -35.03 3.91
C CYS A 52 50.04 -34.34 2.71
N HIS A 53 50.28 -34.84 1.49
CA HIS A 53 49.59 -34.38 0.30
C HIS A 53 48.35 -35.23 0.07
N VAL A 54 47.25 -34.59 -0.32
CA VAL A 54 46.02 -35.29 -0.67
C VAL A 54 46.15 -35.81 -2.11
N GLU A 55 45.80 -37.07 -2.34
CA GLU A 55 45.68 -37.60 -3.69
C GLU A 55 44.32 -37.22 -4.32
N SER A 56 44.26 -37.15 -5.64
CA SER A 56 43.01 -36.87 -6.36
C SER A 56 42.92 -37.73 -7.61
N HIS A 57 41.70 -38.18 -7.93
CA HIS A 57 41.38 -38.82 -9.20
C HIS A 57 41.48 -37.82 -10.37
N GLY A 58 41.13 -36.54 -10.16
CA GLY A 58 41.22 -35.48 -11.15
C GLY A 58 40.22 -35.56 -12.32
N ASP A 59 39.24 -36.47 -12.25
CA ASP A 59 38.25 -36.73 -13.30
C ASP A 59 36.80 -36.49 -12.87
N GLY A 60 36.60 -35.91 -11.67
CA GLY A 60 35.28 -35.67 -11.08
C GLY A 60 34.77 -36.81 -10.19
N THR A 61 35.54 -37.89 -10.02
CA THR A 61 35.25 -38.95 -9.06
C THR A 61 35.47 -38.48 -7.62
N ASP A 62 34.71 -39.03 -6.66
CA ASP A 62 34.79 -38.68 -5.24
C ASP A 62 36.17 -38.95 -4.62
N ASP A 63 36.81 -37.89 -4.11
CA ASP A 63 38.11 -37.85 -3.45
C ASP A 63 38.01 -37.85 -1.92
N SER A 64 36.80 -37.93 -1.34
CA SER A 64 36.58 -37.86 0.11
C SER A 64 37.40 -38.89 0.92
N GLU A 65 37.63 -40.08 0.38
CA GLU A 65 38.47 -41.10 1.04
C GLU A 65 39.95 -40.67 1.13
N TYR A 66 40.51 -40.11 0.06
CA TYR A 66 41.89 -39.60 0.04
C TYR A 66 42.08 -38.42 0.97
N ILE A 67 41.08 -37.53 1.04
CA ILE A 67 41.07 -36.40 1.99
C ILE A 67 41.10 -36.93 3.42
N LEU A 68 40.21 -37.88 3.76
CA LEU A 68 40.11 -38.44 5.11
C LEU A 68 41.38 -39.20 5.53
N ASP A 69 42.00 -39.96 4.63
CA ASP A 69 43.25 -40.68 4.91
C ASP A 69 44.41 -39.72 5.19
N ALA A 70 44.61 -38.71 4.32
CA ALA A 70 45.65 -37.71 4.50
C ALA A 70 45.48 -36.92 5.81
N ILE A 71 44.24 -36.54 6.14
CA ILE A 71 43.90 -35.88 7.41
C ILE A 71 44.23 -36.78 8.59
N LYS A 72 43.79 -38.04 8.61
CA LYS A 72 44.08 -38.96 9.72
C LYS A 72 45.57 -39.17 9.92
N LYS A 73 46.33 -39.27 8.83
CA LYS A 73 47.79 -39.46 8.85
C LYS A 73 48.54 -38.25 9.42
N CYS A 74 48.06 -37.04 9.13
CA CYS A 74 48.70 -35.79 9.57
C CYS A 74 48.05 -35.11 10.78
N ASN A 75 46.97 -35.68 11.33
CA ASN A 75 46.40 -35.19 12.58
C ASN A 75 47.41 -35.28 13.74
N ASN A 76 47.27 -34.42 14.75
CA ASN A 76 48.22 -34.27 15.87
C ASN A 76 49.60 -33.75 15.43
N GLY A 77 49.63 -32.52 14.90
CA GLY A 77 50.86 -31.76 14.64
C GLY A 77 51.32 -31.74 13.19
N GLY A 78 50.46 -32.00 12.21
CA GLY A 78 50.81 -32.02 10.78
C GLY A 78 50.11 -30.95 9.93
N ARG A 79 50.53 -30.84 8.67
CA ARG A 79 49.96 -30.01 7.60
C ARG A 79 49.48 -30.91 6.48
N VAL A 80 48.24 -30.74 6.05
CA VAL A 80 47.62 -31.46 4.93
C VAL A 80 47.52 -30.51 3.75
N VAL A 81 48.08 -30.86 2.61
CA VAL A 81 48.18 -30.00 1.42
C VAL A 81 47.17 -30.44 0.37
N PHE A 82 46.29 -29.52 -0.03
CA PHE A 82 45.31 -29.66 -1.11
C PHE A 82 45.73 -28.77 -2.27
N ASP A 83 46.55 -29.28 -3.18
CA ASP A 83 47.18 -28.53 -4.30
C ASP A 83 46.62 -28.85 -5.70
N LYS A 84 45.59 -29.69 -5.79
CA LYS A 84 44.92 -30.14 -7.03
C LYS A 84 43.43 -29.76 -7.04
N SER A 85 42.71 -30.21 -8.04
CA SER A 85 41.24 -30.17 -8.06
C SER A 85 40.69 -31.43 -7.39
N TYR A 86 39.85 -31.29 -6.38
CA TYR A 86 39.25 -32.38 -5.62
C TYR A 86 37.73 -32.35 -5.75
N THR A 87 37.10 -33.50 -5.94
CA THR A 87 35.64 -33.62 -5.92
C THR A 87 35.19 -34.33 -4.64
N ILE A 88 34.23 -33.75 -3.93
CA ILE A 88 33.69 -34.30 -2.67
C ILE A 88 32.28 -34.80 -2.93
N GLY A 89 32.11 -36.12 -2.92
CA GLY A 89 30.83 -36.82 -3.02
C GLY A 89 30.35 -37.44 -1.70
N THR A 90 31.21 -37.54 -0.69
CA THR A 90 30.87 -38.15 0.60
C THR A 90 31.02 -37.16 1.76
N ALA A 91 30.02 -37.09 2.64
CA ALA A 91 30.02 -36.23 3.83
C ALA A 91 31.12 -36.64 4.83
N LEU A 92 31.91 -35.68 5.33
CA LEU A 92 33.01 -35.92 6.28
C LEU A 92 32.79 -35.23 7.63
N ASP A 93 32.88 -36.01 8.71
CA ASP A 93 32.92 -35.52 10.09
C ASP A 93 34.38 -35.42 10.55
N LEU A 94 34.87 -34.18 10.64
CA LEU A 94 36.23 -33.81 10.99
C LEU A 94 36.27 -33.06 12.33
N GLN A 95 35.41 -33.43 13.29
CA GLN A 95 35.44 -32.84 14.64
C GLN A 95 36.57 -33.37 15.53
N PHE A 96 37.30 -34.40 15.09
CA PHE A 96 38.38 -35.05 15.84
C PHE A 96 39.77 -34.39 15.64
N LEU A 97 39.85 -33.26 14.93
CA LEU A 97 41.12 -32.66 14.56
C LEU A 97 41.85 -32.07 15.78
N LYS A 98 43.18 -32.11 15.73
CA LYS A 98 44.02 -31.61 16.80
C LYS A 98 45.38 -31.16 16.28
N HIS A 99 45.74 -29.90 16.53
CA HIS A 99 47.01 -29.29 16.12
C HIS A 99 47.34 -29.54 14.65
N ILE A 100 46.43 -29.18 13.73
CA ILE A 100 46.58 -29.49 12.30
C ILE A 100 46.45 -28.21 11.46
N ASP A 101 47.15 -28.20 10.32
CA ASP A 101 46.96 -27.22 9.26
C ASP A 101 46.35 -27.90 8.03
N LEU A 102 45.32 -27.30 7.45
CA LEU A 102 44.72 -27.66 6.17
C LEU A 102 45.08 -26.55 5.18
N ASP A 103 46.11 -26.82 4.37
CA ASP A 103 46.67 -25.90 3.39
C ASP A 103 46.05 -26.15 2.03
N ILE A 104 45.03 -25.36 1.70
CA ILE A 104 44.21 -25.45 0.50
C ILE A 104 44.67 -24.38 -0.48
N THR A 105 45.43 -24.78 -1.49
CA THR A 105 45.85 -23.93 -2.61
C THR A 105 45.13 -24.28 -3.91
N GLY A 106 44.52 -25.46 -3.98
CA GLY A 106 43.79 -26.00 -5.12
C GLY A 106 42.30 -25.66 -5.12
N HIS A 107 41.49 -26.49 -5.79
CA HIS A 107 40.04 -26.29 -5.94
C HIS A 107 39.28 -27.50 -5.39
N VAL A 108 38.42 -27.30 -4.41
CA VAL A 108 37.63 -28.36 -3.79
C VAL A 108 36.16 -28.11 -4.12
N GLN A 109 35.51 -29.03 -4.82
CA GLN A 109 34.12 -28.88 -5.26
C GLN A 109 33.23 -30.00 -4.73
N PHE A 110 32.08 -29.64 -4.15
CA PHE A 110 31.06 -30.59 -3.72
C PHE A 110 30.20 -31.07 -4.91
N THR A 111 29.78 -32.34 -4.89
CA THR A 111 28.91 -32.89 -5.93
C THR A 111 27.51 -32.27 -5.87
N ASN A 112 26.83 -32.23 -7.02
CA ASN A 112 25.43 -31.79 -7.13
C ASN A 112 24.42 -32.93 -6.92
N ASP A 113 24.82 -34.04 -6.29
CA ASP A 113 23.93 -35.18 -5.99
C ASP A 113 23.01 -34.84 -4.81
N THR A 114 21.92 -34.15 -5.13
CA THR A 114 20.99 -33.65 -4.12
C THR A 114 20.34 -34.77 -3.31
N ASP A 115 20.09 -35.93 -3.92
CA ASP A 115 19.49 -37.09 -3.25
C ASP A 115 20.43 -37.67 -2.20
N TYR A 116 21.72 -37.80 -2.54
CA TYR A 116 22.74 -38.22 -1.56
C TYR A 116 22.81 -37.25 -0.39
N TRP A 117 22.92 -35.95 -0.67
CA TRP A 117 23.10 -34.92 0.37
C TRP A 117 21.86 -34.77 1.26
N GLN A 118 20.64 -34.94 0.74
CA GLN A 118 19.42 -35.01 1.58
C GLN A 118 19.50 -36.13 2.62
N ALA A 119 20.10 -37.27 2.26
CA ALA A 119 20.18 -38.44 3.12
C ALA A 119 21.38 -38.43 4.09
N HIS A 120 22.49 -37.78 3.70
CA HIS A 120 23.78 -37.93 4.40
C HIS A 120 24.40 -36.65 4.94
N ALA A 121 23.90 -35.46 4.56
CA ALA A 121 24.39 -34.21 5.15
C ALA A 121 24.12 -34.19 6.66
N PHE A 122 25.01 -33.54 7.41
CA PHE A 122 24.91 -33.58 8.86
C PHE A 122 23.86 -32.60 9.38
N LYS A 123 22.83 -33.13 10.04
CA LYS A 123 21.74 -32.34 10.63
C LYS A 123 22.22 -31.58 11.86
N GLN A 124 21.86 -30.30 11.93
CA GLN A 124 22.06 -29.40 13.05
C GLN A 124 20.77 -29.26 13.84
N ILE A 125 20.89 -29.08 15.16
CA ILE A 125 19.73 -28.88 16.05
C ILE A 125 19.05 -27.54 15.77
N TYR A 126 19.84 -26.50 15.45
CA TYR A 126 19.32 -25.16 15.22
C TYR A 126 18.75 -25.04 13.80
N GLN A 127 17.48 -24.60 13.71
CA GLN A 127 16.75 -24.36 12.46
C GLN A 127 16.72 -25.52 11.45
N ASN A 128 16.88 -26.76 11.92
CA ASN A 128 16.98 -27.96 11.07
C ASN A 128 18.02 -27.83 9.95
N ALA A 129 19.04 -26.99 10.14
CA ALA A 129 20.07 -26.76 9.13
C ALA A 129 20.86 -28.05 8.87
N THR A 130 21.48 -28.15 7.69
CA THR A 130 22.40 -29.25 7.38
C THR A 130 23.74 -28.69 6.93
N THR A 131 24.83 -29.45 7.06
CA THR A 131 26.17 -29.03 6.61
C THR A 131 26.78 -30.11 5.72
N PHE A 132 27.49 -29.73 4.66
CA PHE A 132 28.28 -30.69 3.87
C PHE A 132 29.33 -31.35 4.76
N PHE A 133 30.21 -30.54 5.36
CA PHE A 133 31.28 -30.95 6.26
C PHE A 133 31.12 -30.35 7.65
N GLN A 134 31.65 -31.06 8.64
CA GLN A 134 31.81 -30.56 10.00
C GLN A 134 33.29 -30.57 10.36
N ILE A 135 33.85 -29.41 10.71
CA ILE A 135 35.23 -29.25 11.13
C ILE A 135 35.23 -28.76 12.58
N GLY A 136 35.96 -29.46 13.43
CA GLY A 136 36.02 -29.19 14.87
C GLY A 136 37.33 -29.65 15.48
N GLY A 137 37.42 -29.55 16.81
CA GLY A 137 38.58 -30.03 17.55
C GLY A 137 39.40 -28.89 18.16
N GLU A 138 40.73 -29.01 18.17
CA GLU A 138 41.62 -28.07 18.90
C GLU A 138 42.79 -27.61 18.03
N ASP A 139 43.03 -26.30 17.95
CA ASP A 139 44.13 -25.70 17.17
C ASP A 139 44.15 -26.22 15.71
N VAL A 140 43.11 -25.85 14.95
CA VAL A 140 42.95 -26.21 13.54
C VAL A 140 43.08 -24.96 12.69
N ASN A 141 44.06 -24.91 11.80
CA ASN A 141 44.23 -23.79 10.87
C ASN A 141 43.89 -24.23 9.44
N ILE A 142 43.15 -23.42 8.70
CA ILE A 142 42.75 -23.67 7.31
C ILE A 142 43.11 -22.44 6.49
N TYR A 143 43.97 -22.55 5.50
CA TYR A 143 44.47 -21.41 4.73
C TYR A 143 44.98 -21.85 3.36
N GLY A 144 45.51 -20.94 2.55
CA GLY A 144 46.25 -21.28 1.31
C GLY A 144 45.75 -20.55 0.07
N GLY A 145 44.63 -19.81 0.17
CA GLY A 145 44.07 -19.02 -0.92
C GLY A 145 43.38 -19.82 -2.02
N GLY A 146 43.23 -21.15 -1.84
CA GLY A 146 42.47 -22.02 -2.73
C GLY A 146 40.95 -21.84 -2.59
N THR A 147 40.19 -22.64 -3.33
CA THR A 147 38.73 -22.49 -3.47
C THR A 147 37.96 -23.65 -2.86
N LEU A 148 36.89 -23.35 -2.12
CA LEU A 148 35.83 -24.28 -1.75
C LEU A 148 34.55 -23.90 -2.53
N ASP A 149 34.05 -24.80 -3.36
CA ASP A 149 32.89 -24.59 -4.23
C ASP A 149 31.73 -25.53 -3.86
N GLY A 150 30.63 -24.96 -3.37
CA GLY A 150 29.43 -25.68 -2.93
C GLY A 150 28.51 -26.17 -4.03
N ASN A 151 28.76 -25.80 -5.30
CA ASN A 151 27.96 -26.20 -6.46
C ASN A 151 26.45 -25.86 -6.31
N GLY A 152 26.18 -24.64 -5.82
CA GLY A 152 24.88 -24.20 -5.30
C GLY A 152 23.73 -24.07 -6.31
N GLN A 153 23.98 -23.97 -7.62
CA GLN A 153 22.93 -23.68 -8.60
C GLN A 153 21.75 -24.66 -8.55
N VAL A 154 22.05 -25.96 -8.48
CA VAL A 154 21.01 -27.00 -8.41
C VAL A 154 20.10 -26.80 -7.19
N TRP A 155 20.67 -26.31 -6.09
CA TRP A 155 19.96 -26.08 -4.84
C TRP A 155 19.09 -24.84 -4.88
N TYR A 156 19.53 -23.77 -5.56
CA TYR A 156 18.72 -22.57 -5.77
C TYR A 156 17.45 -22.90 -6.57
N ASP A 157 17.61 -23.71 -7.63
CA ASP A 157 16.48 -24.14 -8.48
C ASP A 157 15.54 -25.14 -7.78
N LEU A 158 16.07 -25.98 -6.88
CA LEU A 158 15.26 -26.90 -6.08
C LEU A 158 14.48 -26.17 -4.98
N TYR A 159 15.12 -25.25 -4.26
CA TYR A 159 14.47 -24.47 -3.21
C TYR A 159 13.32 -23.62 -3.72
N ALA A 160 13.45 -23.06 -4.93
CA ALA A 160 12.36 -22.36 -5.59
C ALA A 160 11.13 -23.24 -5.87
N LYS A 161 11.32 -24.57 -5.99
CA LYS A 161 10.24 -25.55 -6.19
C LYS A 161 9.69 -26.11 -4.88
N ASP A 162 10.56 -26.31 -3.90
CA ASP A 162 10.25 -26.85 -2.58
C ASP A 162 11.01 -26.08 -1.49
N ALA A 163 10.31 -25.17 -0.83
CA ALA A 163 10.88 -24.34 0.24
C ALA A 163 11.24 -25.13 1.51
N LEU A 164 10.85 -26.41 1.62
CA LEU A 164 11.19 -27.26 2.77
C LEU A 164 12.41 -28.16 2.51
N ILE A 165 13.03 -28.07 1.32
CA ILE A 165 14.23 -28.86 1.01
C ILE A 165 15.41 -28.42 1.88
N LEU A 166 16.08 -29.39 2.51
CA LEU A 166 17.21 -29.12 3.42
C LEU A 166 18.48 -28.89 2.61
N ARG A 167 18.91 -27.63 2.46
CA ARG A 167 20.15 -27.33 1.73
C ARG A 167 21.36 -27.43 2.68
N PRO A 168 22.47 -28.03 2.24
CA PRO A 168 23.67 -28.11 3.06
C PRO A 168 24.46 -26.79 3.04
N ILE A 169 24.81 -26.31 4.22
CA ILE A 169 25.75 -25.23 4.49
C ILE A 169 27.15 -25.68 4.07
N LEU A 170 27.93 -24.78 3.46
CA LEU A 170 29.24 -25.12 2.89
C LEU A 170 30.19 -25.74 3.92
N VAL A 171 30.38 -25.07 5.06
CA VAL A 171 31.24 -25.57 6.15
C VAL A 171 30.59 -25.35 7.52
N GLY A 172 30.38 -26.42 8.27
CA GLY A 172 30.09 -26.36 9.70
C GLY A 172 31.38 -26.29 10.51
N ILE A 173 31.59 -25.23 11.28
CA ILE A 173 32.67 -25.12 12.27
C ILE A 173 32.07 -25.47 13.64
N ILE A 174 32.21 -26.73 14.03
CA ILE A 174 31.46 -27.33 15.15
C ILE A 174 32.43 -27.75 16.24
N GLY A 175 32.34 -27.13 17.42
CA GLY A 175 33.17 -27.53 18.57
C GLY A 175 34.66 -27.19 18.42
N LEU A 176 35.01 -26.21 17.58
CA LEU A 176 36.40 -25.83 17.35
C LEU A 176 36.93 -24.93 18.47
N LYS A 177 38.09 -25.27 19.03
CA LYS A 177 38.76 -24.54 20.11
C LYS A 177 40.14 -24.08 19.65
N GLY A 178 40.25 -22.81 19.29
CA GLY A 178 41.48 -22.26 18.74
C GLY A 178 41.73 -22.70 17.29
N GLY A 179 42.19 -21.77 16.46
CA GLY A 179 42.41 -21.99 15.04
C GLY A 179 42.20 -20.74 14.20
N SER A 180 42.78 -20.70 13.00
CA SER A 180 42.56 -19.63 12.03
C SER A 180 42.03 -20.17 10.70
N ILE A 181 41.04 -19.51 10.09
CA ILE A 181 40.46 -19.87 8.81
C ILE A 181 40.62 -18.69 7.84
N GLY A 182 41.29 -18.93 6.73
CA GLY A 182 41.59 -17.95 5.69
C GLY A 182 43.08 -17.59 5.59
N PRO A 183 43.51 -17.02 4.45
CA PRO A 183 42.67 -16.62 3.31
C PRO A 183 42.21 -17.80 2.45
N LEU A 184 40.97 -17.76 1.95
CA LEU A 184 40.34 -18.76 1.08
C LEU A 184 39.26 -18.11 0.19
N ASN A 185 38.96 -18.73 -0.95
CA ASN A 185 37.84 -18.39 -1.81
C ASN A 185 36.68 -19.34 -1.57
N LEU A 186 35.50 -18.84 -1.19
CA LEU A 186 34.30 -19.64 -1.02
C LEU A 186 33.30 -19.28 -2.12
N ARG A 187 32.79 -20.30 -2.81
CA ARG A 187 31.97 -20.14 -4.01
C ARG A 187 30.68 -20.93 -3.94
N TYR A 188 29.60 -20.31 -4.41
CA TYR A 188 28.30 -20.94 -4.70
C TYR A 188 27.80 -21.89 -3.59
N SER A 189 27.74 -21.42 -2.33
CA SER A 189 27.15 -22.23 -1.26
C SER A 189 25.65 -22.49 -1.52
N PRO A 190 25.13 -23.71 -1.30
CA PRO A 190 23.69 -23.99 -1.37
C PRO A 190 22.84 -23.19 -0.38
N GLN A 191 23.40 -22.89 0.80
CA GLN A 191 22.82 -22.10 1.88
C GLN A 191 23.92 -21.24 2.52
N TRP A 192 24.01 -21.14 3.85
CA TRP A 192 25.06 -20.37 4.54
C TRP A 192 26.45 -20.86 4.15
N TYR A 193 27.44 -19.98 4.19
CA TYR A 193 28.84 -20.33 3.97
C TYR A 193 29.46 -20.96 5.23
N HIS A 194 29.20 -20.38 6.39
CA HIS A 194 29.68 -20.93 7.66
C HIS A 194 28.56 -21.03 8.70
N PHE A 195 28.51 -22.18 9.37
CA PHE A 195 27.80 -22.32 10.65
C PHE A 195 28.81 -22.56 11.75
N VAL A 196 29.02 -21.56 12.62
CA VAL A 196 30.02 -21.60 13.70
C VAL A 196 29.28 -21.93 15.00
N ALA A 197 29.31 -23.20 15.39
CA ALA A 197 28.57 -23.71 16.53
C ALA A 197 29.48 -24.25 17.64
N ASN A 198 29.16 -23.93 18.90
CA ASN A 198 29.86 -24.48 20.08
C ASN A 198 31.39 -24.27 20.04
N SER A 199 31.84 -23.19 19.40
CA SER A 199 33.26 -22.95 19.10
C SER A 199 33.81 -21.78 19.90
N SER A 200 35.12 -21.76 20.14
CA SER A 200 35.76 -20.66 20.85
C SER A 200 37.18 -20.32 20.41
N GLY A 201 37.52 -19.03 20.42
CA GLY A 201 38.87 -18.55 20.11
C GLY A 201 39.30 -18.76 18.66
N VAL A 202 38.36 -18.63 17.72
CA VAL A 202 38.57 -18.85 16.27
C VAL A 202 38.74 -17.51 15.56
N LEU A 203 39.74 -17.42 14.69
CA LEU A 203 40.00 -16.26 13.83
C LEU A 203 39.63 -16.59 12.38
N PHE A 204 38.77 -15.78 11.76
CA PHE A 204 38.54 -15.77 10.33
C PHE A 204 39.23 -14.54 9.74
N ASP A 205 40.11 -14.73 8.76
CA ASP A 205 40.93 -13.64 8.20
C ASP A 205 41.17 -13.83 6.69
N GLY A 206 40.75 -12.85 5.88
CA GLY A 206 41.07 -12.83 4.45
C GLY A 206 40.19 -13.74 3.58
N LEU A 207 38.91 -13.93 3.91
CA LEU A 207 37.99 -14.72 3.08
C LEU A 207 37.42 -13.87 1.93
N ASP A 208 37.29 -14.50 0.76
CA ASP A 208 36.53 -13.99 -0.36
C ASP A 208 35.31 -14.91 -0.57
N ILE A 209 34.11 -14.40 -0.33
CA ILE A 209 32.84 -15.11 -0.45
C ILE A 209 32.09 -14.57 -1.67
N SER A 210 31.69 -15.44 -2.59
CA SER A 210 30.91 -15.04 -3.76
C SER A 210 30.03 -16.16 -4.32
N GLY A 211 28.75 -15.86 -4.56
CA GLY A 211 27.85 -16.75 -5.29
C GLY A 211 26.78 -15.97 -6.03
N TYR A 212 26.41 -16.43 -7.22
CA TYR A 212 25.30 -15.87 -8.00
C TYR A 212 24.52 -16.99 -8.65
N SER A 213 23.24 -16.73 -8.91
CA SER A 213 22.42 -17.63 -9.71
C SER A 213 22.59 -17.33 -11.20
N THR A 214 22.58 -18.39 -11.99
CA THR A 214 22.52 -18.38 -13.46
C THR A 214 21.10 -18.51 -13.99
N SER A 215 20.12 -18.76 -13.10
CA SER A 215 18.69 -18.81 -13.41
C SER A 215 17.96 -17.59 -12.84
N GLU A 216 16.63 -17.54 -13.02
CA GLU A 216 15.77 -16.54 -12.38
C GLU A 216 15.61 -16.75 -10.85
N ASN A 217 16.06 -17.91 -10.34
CA ASN A 217 15.93 -18.26 -8.93
C ASN A 217 17.12 -17.71 -8.14
N GLU A 218 16.85 -16.77 -7.23
CA GLU A 218 17.89 -16.15 -6.39
C GLU A 218 18.62 -17.13 -5.47
N ALA A 219 19.89 -16.85 -5.18
CA ALA A 219 20.71 -17.59 -4.22
C ALA A 219 20.35 -17.21 -2.77
N LYS A 220 19.15 -17.60 -2.32
CA LYS A 220 18.57 -17.24 -1.02
C LYS A 220 19.32 -17.87 0.15
N ASN A 221 19.38 -17.17 1.30
CA ASN A 221 19.97 -17.66 2.55
C ASN A 221 21.43 -18.07 2.38
N THR A 222 22.21 -17.23 1.71
CA THR A 222 23.64 -17.43 1.46
C THR A 222 24.51 -16.64 2.45
N ASP A 223 24.13 -16.66 3.72
CA ASP A 223 24.76 -15.94 4.83
C ASP A 223 26.29 -16.20 4.89
N GLY A 224 27.09 -15.18 5.21
CA GLY A 224 28.54 -15.32 5.32
C GLY A 224 28.97 -16.15 6.53
N TRP A 225 28.49 -15.76 7.72
CA TRP A 225 28.70 -16.47 8.97
C TRP A 225 27.45 -16.44 9.85
N ASP A 226 27.03 -17.60 10.33
CA ASP A 226 26.04 -17.75 11.40
C ASP A 226 26.74 -18.28 12.65
N ILE A 227 26.90 -17.40 13.65
CA ILE A 227 27.57 -17.73 14.91
C ILE A 227 26.52 -18.17 15.92
N TYR A 228 26.66 -19.35 16.50
CA TYR A 228 25.70 -19.96 17.42
C TYR A 228 26.44 -20.59 18.60
N ARG A 229 26.00 -20.33 19.84
CA ARG A 229 26.60 -20.93 21.06
C ARG A 229 28.12 -20.86 21.09
N SER A 230 28.70 -19.74 20.66
CA SER A 230 30.15 -19.60 20.45
C SER A 230 30.66 -18.33 21.10
N GLU A 231 31.92 -18.36 21.55
CA GLU A 231 32.53 -17.24 22.27
C GLU A 231 33.91 -16.85 21.70
N ASN A 232 34.29 -15.58 21.82
CA ASN A 232 35.63 -15.10 21.43
C ASN A 232 35.98 -15.42 19.96
N ILE A 233 35.06 -15.11 19.06
CA ILE A 233 35.24 -15.27 17.61
C ILE A 233 35.67 -13.94 17.00
N VAL A 234 36.65 -13.97 16.10
CA VAL A 234 37.10 -12.81 15.35
C VAL A 234 36.87 -13.06 13.86
N ILE A 235 36.23 -12.11 13.17
CA ILE A 235 36.06 -12.12 11.71
C ILE A 235 36.66 -10.83 11.15
N GLN A 236 37.63 -10.94 10.24
CA GLN A 236 38.29 -9.75 9.70
C GLN A 236 38.72 -9.85 8.23
N ASN A 237 38.99 -8.66 7.65
CA ASN A 237 39.67 -8.46 6.36
C ASN A 237 39.07 -9.27 5.20
N SER A 238 37.74 -9.41 5.15
CA SER A 238 37.08 -10.29 4.19
C SER A 238 36.14 -9.53 3.24
N VAL A 239 35.92 -10.08 2.05
CA VAL A 239 35.01 -9.56 1.02
C VAL A 239 33.86 -10.54 0.82
N ILE A 240 32.63 -10.05 0.87
CA ILE A 240 31.43 -10.87 0.88
C ILE A 240 30.46 -10.35 -0.19
N ASN A 241 30.17 -11.19 -1.17
CA ASN A 241 29.15 -10.98 -2.18
C ASN A 241 28.13 -12.12 -2.07
N ASN A 242 27.02 -11.87 -1.39
CA ASN A 242 26.00 -12.88 -1.12
C ASN A 242 24.58 -12.32 -1.29
N GLY A 243 23.56 -13.10 -0.92
CA GLY A 243 22.15 -12.71 -0.97
C GLY A 243 21.44 -12.76 0.39
N ASP A 244 22.18 -12.76 1.51
CA ASP A 244 21.62 -12.71 2.87
C ASP A 244 22.61 -12.09 3.88
N ASP A 245 22.47 -12.31 5.19
CA ASP A 245 23.32 -11.71 6.24
C ASP A 245 24.83 -11.81 5.93
N CYS A 246 25.57 -10.71 6.13
CA CYS A 246 27.03 -10.74 5.98
C CYS A 246 27.63 -11.48 7.17
N VAL A 247 27.17 -11.14 8.38
CA VAL A 247 27.42 -11.88 9.62
C VAL A 247 26.13 -11.87 10.45
N SER A 248 25.76 -13.02 11.00
CA SER A 248 24.57 -13.22 11.81
C SER A 248 24.93 -13.80 13.19
N PHE A 249 24.59 -13.08 14.27
CA PHE A 249 24.81 -13.53 15.65
C PHE A 249 23.54 -14.23 16.16
N LYS A 250 23.54 -15.56 16.14
CA LYS A 250 22.46 -16.41 16.65
C LYS A 250 22.60 -16.63 18.16
N PRO A 251 21.65 -17.33 18.83
CA PRO A 251 21.63 -17.45 20.28
C PRO A 251 22.94 -17.95 20.89
N ASN A 252 23.27 -17.38 22.05
CA ASN A 252 24.46 -17.61 22.87
C ASN A 252 25.77 -17.28 22.15
N SER A 253 25.79 -16.17 21.41
CA SER A 253 27.01 -15.61 20.81
C SER A 253 27.58 -14.52 21.71
N THR A 254 28.80 -14.70 22.22
CA THR A 254 29.41 -13.74 23.14
C THR A 254 30.85 -13.38 22.79
N ASP A 255 31.28 -12.16 23.15
CA ASP A 255 32.67 -11.72 22.98
C ASP A 255 33.13 -11.77 21.51
N ILE A 256 32.35 -11.20 20.59
CA ILE A 256 32.58 -11.33 19.13
C ILE A 256 33.13 -10.03 18.55
N LEU A 257 34.22 -10.13 17.78
CA LEU A 257 34.81 -9.02 17.04
C LEU A 257 34.64 -9.23 15.53
N VAL A 258 34.01 -8.27 14.85
CA VAL A 258 33.91 -8.22 13.39
C VAL A 258 34.56 -6.94 12.90
N GLN A 259 35.54 -7.02 12.02
CA GLN A 259 36.20 -5.79 11.54
C GLN A 259 36.74 -5.82 10.11
N ASN A 260 36.78 -4.64 9.46
CA ASN A 260 37.36 -4.48 8.13
C ASN A 260 36.73 -5.42 7.07
N LEU A 261 35.39 -5.43 6.98
CA LEU A 261 34.65 -6.22 6.00
C LEU A 261 34.09 -5.35 4.87
N HIS A 262 34.03 -5.92 3.68
CA HIS A 262 33.35 -5.36 2.52
C HIS A 262 32.19 -6.29 2.12
N CYS A 263 30.96 -5.88 2.39
CA CYS A 263 29.76 -6.67 2.17
C CYS A 263 28.94 -6.06 1.02
N ASN A 264 28.47 -6.87 0.07
CA ASN A 264 27.70 -6.44 -1.09
C ASN A 264 26.56 -7.43 -1.39
N GLY A 265 25.35 -6.91 -1.67
CA GLY A 265 24.16 -7.74 -1.93
C GLY A 265 23.51 -8.34 -0.67
N SER A 266 24.00 -7.95 0.51
CA SER A 266 23.74 -8.63 1.78
C SER A 266 22.46 -8.16 2.50
N HIS A 267 22.11 -8.80 3.62
CA HIS A 267 21.13 -8.31 4.59
C HIS A 267 21.77 -7.73 5.88
N GLY A 268 23.03 -7.29 5.79
CA GLY A 268 23.69 -6.53 6.85
C GLY A 268 24.47 -7.35 7.86
N ILE A 269 24.98 -6.66 8.88
CA ILE A 269 25.57 -7.28 10.07
C ILE A 269 24.46 -7.38 11.12
N SER A 270 23.99 -8.60 11.38
CA SER A 270 22.72 -8.87 12.05
C SER A 270 22.91 -9.54 13.41
N VAL A 271 22.33 -8.96 14.47
CA VAL A 271 22.02 -9.70 15.70
C VAL A 271 20.67 -10.40 15.52
N GLY A 272 20.66 -11.72 15.56
CA GLY A 272 19.47 -12.56 15.50
C GLY A 272 19.20 -13.27 14.16
N SER A 273 17.98 -13.77 13.91
CA SER A 273 16.81 -13.54 14.75
C SER A 273 16.89 -14.25 16.11
N LEU A 274 16.51 -13.55 17.18
CA LEU A 274 16.45 -14.08 18.55
C LEU A 274 15.02 -14.12 19.08
N GLY A 275 14.75 -14.99 20.05
CA GLY A 275 13.42 -15.18 20.64
C GLY A 275 12.50 -16.06 19.79
N GLN A 276 13.07 -16.85 18.86
CA GLN A 276 12.30 -17.63 17.90
C GLN A 276 11.53 -18.78 18.54
N TYR A 277 12.09 -19.44 19.55
CA TYR A 277 11.50 -20.65 20.12
C TYR A 277 10.98 -20.42 21.54
N LYS A 278 9.69 -20.68 21.75
CA LYS A 278 9.05 -20.53 23.07
C LYS A 278 9.68 -21.47 24.09
N GLY A 279 10.10 -20.91 25.23
CA GLY A 279 10.76 -21.65 26.31
C GLY A 279 12.28 -21.71 26.21
N GLU A 280 12.85 -21.31 25.08
CA GLU A 280 14.29 -21.11 24.93
C GLU A 280 14.70 -19.70 25.36
N VAL A 281 15.92 -19.59 25.86
CA VAL A 281 16.55 -18.33 26.28
C VAL A 281 17.71 -18.02 25.34
N ASP A 282 17.59 -16.93 24.60
CA ASP A 282 18.55 -16.52 23.59
C ASP A 282 19.34 -15.29 24.06
N ILE A 283 20.66 -15.43 24.23
CA ILE A 283 21.53 -14.32 24.63
C ILE A 283 22.51 -13.93 23.53
N VAL A 284 22.76 -12.63 23.35
CA VAL A 284 23.89 -12.12 22.55
C VAL A 284 24.54 -10.96 23.30
N GLU A 285 25.82 -11.08 23.63
CA GLU A 285 26.50 -10.13 24.51
C GLU A 285 27.92 -9.80 24.03
N ASN A 286 28.38 -8.56 24.27
CA ASN A 286 29.76 -8.13 23.97
C ASN A 286 30.15 -8.32 22.49
N VAL A 287 29.47 -7.60 21.60
CA VAL A 287 29.77 -7.63 20.17
C VAL A 287 30.34 -6.28 19.74
N LEU A 288 31.49 -6.29 19.09
CA LEU A 288 32.09 -5.12 18.46
C LEU A 288 32.19 -5.34 16.95
N VAL A 289 31.47 -4.50 16.20
CA VAL A 289 31.53 -4.41 14.75
C VAL A 289 32.24 -3.10 14.39
N TYR A 290 33.38 -3.19 13.70
CA TYR A 290 34.25 -2.05 13.44
C TYR A 290 34.69 -1.94 11.98
N ASN A 291 34.57 -0.77 11.35
CA ASN A 291 35.06 -0.52 9.99
C ASN A 291 34.43 -1.47 8.96
N ILE A 292 33.15 -1.30 8.67
CA ILE A 292 32.40 -2.09 7.69
C ILE A 292 32.01 -1.21 6.50
N SER A 293 32.19 -1.71 5.29
CA SER A 293 31.64 -1.09 4.07
C SER A 293 30.53 -1.98 3.51
N MET A 294 29.32 -1.42 3.39
CA MET A 294 28.10 -2.13 2.98
C MET A 294 27.55 -1.54 1.68
N PHE A 295 27.30 -2.39 0.68
CA PHE A 295 26.83 -2.00 -0.65
C PHE A 295 25.61 -2.79 -1.08
N ASN A 296 24.64 -2.15 -1.75
CA ASN A 296 23.51 -2.83 -2.40
C ASN A 296 22.81 -3.85 -1.47
N ALA A 297 22.57 -3.46 -0.22
CA ALA A 297 22.13 -4.36 0.84
C ALA A 297 20.77 -3.93 1.41
N SER A 298 20.02 -4.84 2.03
CA SER A 298 18.79 -4.44 2.74
C SER A 298 19.13 -3.63 3.99
N ASP A 299 20.18 -4.01 4.71
CA ASP A 299 20.50 -3.40 6.00
C ASP A 299 22.00 -3.21 6.17
N GLY A 300 22.39 -2.16 6.91
CA GLY A 300 23.75 -1.94 7.39
C GLY A 300 23.99 -2.65 8.71
N ALA A 301 23.64 -1.99 9.80
CA ALA A 301 23.61 -2.58 11.14
C ALA A 301 22.19 -3.04 11.49
N ARG A 302 22.00 -4.31 11.87
CA ARG A 302 20.67 -4.88 12.12
C ARG A 302 20.55 -5.61 13.46
N ILE A 303 19.45 -5.44 14.17
CA ILE A 303 19.05 -6.24 15.33
C ILE A 303 17.61 -6.70 15.12
N LYS A 304 17.39 -8.01 15.03
CA LYS A 304 16.09 -8.64 14.74
C LYS A 304 15.68 -9.61 15.85
N VAL A 305 14.57 -9.32 16.50
CA VAL A 305 14.04 -10.11 17.62
C VAL A 305 12.55 -10.39 17.38
N TRP A 306 12.13 -11.63 17.61
CA TRP A 306 10.73 -12.04 17.45
C TRP A 306 9.83 -11.45 18.56
N PRO A 307 8.53 -11.21 18.27
CA PRO A 307 7.56 -10.77 19.28
C PRO A 307 7.26 -11.87 20.31
N GLY A 308 6.50 -11.54 21.35
CA GLY A 308 6.14 -12.45 22.45
C GLY A 308 5.15 -13.56 22.06
N VAL A 309 4.70 -13.58 20.82
CA VAL A 309 3.72 -14.52 20.26
C VAL A 309 4.23 -15.08 18.93
N SER A 310 3.76 -16.28 18.58
CA SER A 310 4.09 -16.93 17.32
C SER A 310 3.72 -16.06 16.12
N SER A 311 4.63 -15.97 15.17
CA SER A 311 4.52 -15.26 13.90
C SER A 311 5.17 -16.06 12.78
N GLU A 312 4.76 -15.81 11.55
CA GLU A 312 5.20 -16.55 10.36
C GLU A 312 5.76 -15.55 9.34
N LEU A 313 7.08 -15.64 9.07
CA LEU A 313 7.73 -14.82 8.03
C LEU A 313 7.65 -15.53 6.66
N SER A 314 7.83 -16.85 6.67
CA SER A 314 7.66 -17.72 5.52
C SER A 314 7.29 -19.14 5.96
N SER A 315 7.02 -20.02 5.00
CA SER A 315 6.71 -21.43 5.24
C SER A 315 7.79 -22.18 6.04
N ASP A 316 9.05 -21.78 5.90
CA ASP A 316 10.24 -22.38 6.52
C ASP A 316 10.79 -21.56 7.72
N LEU A 317 10.33 -20.32 7.91
CA LEU A 317 10.79 -19.43 8.99
C LEU A 317 9.63 -18.86 9.81
N GLN A 318 9.40 -19.51 10.96
CA GLN A 318 8.33 -19.18 11.91
C GLN A 318 8.89 -19.19 13.33
N GLY A 319 8.29 -18.40 14.22
CA GLY A 319 8.69 -18.37 15.62
C GLY A 319 8.05 -17.24 16.43
N GLY A 320 8.49 -17.09 17.66
CA GLY A 320 8.05 -16.07 18.60
C GLY A 320 7.72 -16.64 19.98
N GLY A 321 7.83 -15.77 21.00
CA GLY A 321 7.61 -16.11 22.40
C GLY A 321 8.83 -16.66 23.16
N GLY A 322 10.00 -16.73 22.54
CA GLY A 322 11.27 -16.96 23.24
C GLY A 322 11.70 -15.74 24.07
N SER A 323 12.57 -15.93 25.06
CA SER A 323 13.07 -14.87 25.95
C SER A 323 14.59 -14.72 25.88
N GLY A 324 15.17 -13.78 26.62
CA GLY A 324 16.62 -13.61 26.73
C GLY A 324 17.05 -12.15 26.75
N ASN A 325 18.26 -11.86 26.28
CA ASN A 325 18.78 -10.50 26.21
C ASN A 325 19.81 -10.27 25.09
N VAL A 326 19.78 -9.07 24.52
CA VAL A 326 20.85 -8.51 23.70
C VAL A 326 21.50 -7.40 24.50
N GLN A 327 22.81 -7.50 24.77
CA GLN A 327 23.51 -6.52 25.61
C GLN A 327 24.90 -6.15 25.09
N ASN A 328 25.29 -4.88 25.25
CA ASN A 328 26.64 -4.40 24.96
C ASN A 328 27.07 -4.67 23.50
N ILE A 329 26.31 -4.11 22.56
CA ILE A 329 26.54 -4.23 21.13
C ILE A 329 27.03 -2.88 20.60
N THR A 330 28.16 -2.86 19.91
CA THR A 330 28.68 -1.63 19.29
C THR A 330 28.91 -1.85 17.80
N TYR A 331 28.28 -1.00 16.99
CA TYR A 331 28.60 -0.78 15.58
C TYR A 331 29.35 0.55 15.47
N ASP A 332 30.58 0.52 14.99
CA ASP A 332 31.48 1.66 14.93
C ASP A 332 32.14 1.75 13.55
N THR A 333 32.11 2.93 12.93
CA THR A 333 32.73 3.21 11.64
C THR A 333 32.09 2.34 10.54
N MET A 334 30.93 2.75 10.03
CA MET A 334 30.25 2.05 8.94
C MET A 334 30.04 2.97 7.74
N PHE A 335 30.42 2.51 6.56
CA PHE A 335 30.11 3.14 5.28
C PHE A 335 28.97 2.40 4.60
N VAL A 336 27.93 3.11 4.17
CA VAL A 336 26.78 2.55 3.46
C VAL A 336 26.62 3.19 2.07
N ASP A 337 26.37 2.40 1.04
CA ASP A 337 26.08 2.89 -0.31
C ASP A 337 25.00 2.00 -0.95
N ASN A 338 23.88 2.62 -1.31
CA ASN A 338 22.70 1.93 -1.83
C ASN A 338 22.20 0.81 -0.88
N VAL A 339 22.11 1.14 0.41
CA VAL A 339 21.59 0.23 1.47
C VAL A 339 20.20 0.70 1.91
N ASP A 340 19.21 -0.18 2.04
CA ASP A 340 17.83 0.25 2.34
C ASP A 340 17.71 0.90 3.73
N TRP A 341 18.17 0.22 4.78
CA TRP A 341 18.31 0.77 6.13
C TRP A 341 19.78 0.83 6.55
N ALA A 342 20.30 2.01 6.85
CA ALA A 342 21.63 2.09 7.45
C ALA A 342 21.65 1.45 8.85
N ILE A 343 20.55 1.59 9.60
CA ILE A 343 20.34 1.00 10.92
C ILE A 343 18.91 0.44 11.00
N GLU A 344 18.77 -0.83 11.34
CA GLU A 344 17.50 -1.48 11.69
C GLU A 344 17.59 -2.11 13.10
N LEU A 345 16.68 -1.75 13.99
CA LEU A 345 16.43 -2.46 15.25
C LEU A 345 14.94 -2.77 15.31
N THR A 346 14.58 -4.05 15.41
CA THR A 346 13.19 -4.48 15.49
C THR A 346 13.01 -5.60 16.51
N GLN A 347 12.01 -5.46 17.39
CA GLN A 347 11.46 -6.56 18.20
C GLN A 347 10.16 -7.13 17.62
N CYS A 348 9.94 -6.87 16.33
CA CYS A 348 8.76 -7.30 15.60
C CYS A 348 9.07 -8.23 14.43
N TYR A 349 10.19 -8.95 14.52
CA TYR A 349 10.63 -9.79 13.43
C TYR A 349 9.60 -10.90 13.13
N GLY A 350 9.27 -11.08 11.86
CA GLY A 350 8.25 -12.03 11.43
C GLY A 350 6.81 -11.54 11.53
N GLN A 351 6.54 -10.31 12.01
CA GLN A 351 5.19 -9.79 12.21
C GLN A 351 5.00 -8.42 11.54
N ASN A 352 4.21 -8.38 10.47
CA ASN A 352 3.90 -7.13 9.75
C ASN A 352 2.85 -6.26 10.47
N ASN A 353 2.08 -6.85 11.39
CA ASN A 353 1.10 -6.13 12.21
C ASN A 353 1.76 -5.65 13.52
N GLN A 354 2.22 -4.40 13.51
CA GLN A 354 2.83 -3.78 14.69
C GLN A 354 1.90 -3.75 15.91
N THR A 355 0.58 -3.74 15.73
CA THR A 355 -0.39 -3.79 16.84
C THR A 355 -0.33 -5.13 17.56
N LEU A 356 -0.20 -6.24 16.83
CA LEU A 356 -0.06 -7.57 17.42
C LEU A 356 1.26 -7.70 18.20
N CYS A 357 2.30 -7.08 17.67
CA CYS A 357 3.59 -6.91 18.34
C CYS A 357 3.51 -6.15 19.67
N ASN A 358 2.72 -5.09 19.69
CA ASN A 358 2.51 -4.25 20.85
C ASN A 358 1.61 -4.94 21.90
N GLU A 359 0.63 -5.73 21.46
CA GLU A 359 -0.23 -6.56 22.32
C GLU A 359 0.58 -7.69 22.98
N TYR A 360 1.51 -8.28 22.24
CA TYR A 360 2.39 -9.36 22.68
C TYR A 360 3.86 -8.94 22.57
N PRO A 361 4.34 -8.05 23.46
CA PRO A 361 5.72 -7.57 23.41
C PRO A 361 6.70 -8.72 23.58
N SER A 362 7.89 -8.58 22.99
CA SER A 362 8.96 -9.57 23.10
C SER A 362 9.32 -9.84 24.56
N ASN A 363 9.56 -11.11 24.90
CA ASN A 363 10.08 -11.49 26.23
C ASN A 363 11.61 -11.31 26.33
N LEU A 364 12.25 -10.85 25.25
CA LEU A 364 13.69 -10.60 25.17
C LEU A 364 13.96 -9.10 25.32
N THR A 365 14.96 -8.72 26.12
CA THR A 365 15.34 -7.31 26.33
C THR A 365 16.52 -6.90 25.47
N ILE A 366 16.58 -5.65 25.00
CA ILE A 366 17.72 -5.09 24.28
C ILE A 366 18.28 -3.92 25.09
N SER A 367 19.57 -3.96 25.46
CA SER A 367 20.21 -2.87 26.18
C SER A 367 21.65 -2.58 25.76
N ASP A 368 22.10 -1.37 26.03
CA ASP A 368 23.49 -0.94 25.85
C ASP A 368 23.99 -1.13 24.40
N VAL A 369 23.25 -0.58 23.45
CA VAL A 369 23.56 -0.64 22.00
C VAL A 369 24.10 0.70 21.52
N TRP A 370 25.20 0.69 20.78
CA TRP A 370 25.86 1.87 20.25
C TRP A 370 26.01 1.81 18.73
N PHE A 371 25.53 2.84 18.03
CA PHE A 371 25.79 3.10 16.62
C PHE A 371 26.67 4.35 16.50
N LYS A 372 27.88 4.22 15.95
CA LYS A 372 28.90 5.28 15.94
C LYS A 372 29.51 5.45 14.55
N ASP A 373 29.65 6.71 14.13
CA ASP A 373 30.43 7.10 12.95
C ASP A 373 29.98 6.40 11.66
N PHE A 374 28.69 6.56 11.33
CA PHE A 374 28.11 6.04 10.08
C PHE A 374 28.18 7.12 9.00
N THR A 375 28.52 6.74 7.77
CA THR A 375 28.62 7.65 6.62
C THR A 375 28.07 7.02 5.36
N GLY A 376 27.58 7.84 4.41
CA GLY A 376 27.22 7.38 3.07
C GLY A 376 25.77 7.67 2.68
N VAL A 377 25.23 6.90 1.73
CA VAL A 377 23.93 7.17 1.12
C VAL A 377 23.07 5.90 1.08
N THR A 378 21.84 5.96 1.61
CA THR A 378 20.89 4.83 1.54
C THR A 378 20.29 4.68 0.13
N SER A 379 19.60 3.57 -0.12
CA SER A 379 18.84 3.37 -1.35
C SER A 379 17.58 4.25 -1.38
N THR A 380 16.89 4.28 -2.51
CA THR A 380 15.58 4.94 -2.63
C THR A 380 14.44 4.15 -1.97
N SER A 381 14.69 2.93 -1.45
CA SER A 381 13.62 2.03 -1.00
C SER A 381 12.90 2.52 0.25
N LYS A 382 13.60 3.21 1.16
CA LYS A 382 13.08 3.63 2.48
C LYS A 382 13.04 5.14 2.66
N GLU A 383 13.35 5.87 1.60
CA GLU A 383 13.39 7.34 1.59
C GLU A 383 12.07 7.95 2.11
N PRO A 384 12.12 8.99 2.99
CA PRO A 384 13.30 9.74 3.44
C PRO A 384 14.09 9.11 4.61
N ASP A 385 13.60 8.00 5.16
CA ASP A 385 14.16 7.42 6.38
C ASP A 385 15.44 6.62 6.05
N VAL A 386 16.51 6.87 6.81
CA VAL A 386 17.79 6.15 6.71
C VAL A 386 17.95 5.10 7.81
N ALA A 387 17.10 5.14 8.84
CA ALA A 387 17.14 4.21 9.97
C ALA A 387 15.74 3.91 10.54
N THR A 388 15.58 2.72 11.13
CA THR A 388 14.39 2.31 11.88
C THR A 388 14.77 1.62 13.19
N LEU A 389 14.18 2.06 14.29
CA LEU A 389 14.48 1.63 15.66
C LEU A 389 13.15 1.41 16.40
N ILE A 390 12.63 0.18 16.33
CA ILE A 390 11.30 -0.20 16.81
C ILE A 390 11.41 -1.27 17.89
N CYS A 391 11.06 -0.89 19.12
CA CYS A 391 10.90 -1.83 20.22
C CYS A 391 9.43 -2.21 20.41
N SER A 392 9.19 -3.41 20.92
CA SER A 392 7.83 -3.94 21.10
C SER A 392 7.09 -3.32 22.30
N SER A 393 7.83 -2.79 23.28
CA SER A 393 7.31 -2.06 24.43
C SER A 393 8.39 -1.11 24.98
N PRO A 394 8.02 0.02 25.63
CA PRO A 394 9.00 0.91 26.26
C PRO A 394 9.85 0.23 27.34
N SER A 395 9.38 -0.88 27.93
CA SER A 395 10.07 -1.57 29.03
C SER A 395 11.14 -2.57 28.60
N VAL A 396 11.24 -2.88 27.31
CA VAL A 396 12.10 -3.97 26.80
C VAL A 396 13.33 -3.48 26.03
N CYS A 397 13.44 -2.17 25.81
CA CYS A 397 14.63 -1.54 25.24
C CYS A 397 15.14 -0.41 26.14
N SER A 398 16.43 -0.37 26.40
CA SER A 398 17.08 0.69 27.18
C SER A 398 18.49 1.00 26.66
N ASN A 399 19.00 2.22 26.90
CA ASN A 399 20.38 2.58 26.59
C ASN A 399 20.79 2.33 25.12
N ILE A 400 19.96 2.78 24.19
CA ILE A 400 20.26 2.73 22.75
C ILE A 400 20.81 4.10 22.33
N TYR A 401 22.03 4.13 21.81
CA TYR A 401 22.75 5.36 21.46
C TYR A 401 23.12 5.37 19.98
N ALA A 402 22.90 6.51 19.32
CA ALA A 402 23.41 6.78 17.98
C ALA A 402 24.12 8.15 17.97
N SER A 403 25.36 8.17 17.47
CA SER A 403 26.21 9.36 17.42
C SER A 403 27.01 9.42 16.13
N ASN A 404 27.13 10.61 15.54
CA ASN A 404 27.82 10.84 14.26
C ASN A 404 27.25 9.99 13.12
N ILE A 405 25.92 10.03 12.92
CA ILE A 405 25.27 9.35 11.80
C ILE A 405 25.14 10.34 10.63
N ASN A 406 26.16 10.36 9.78
CA ASN A 406 26.25 11.19 8.58
C ASN A 406 25.81 10.39 7.34
N VAL A 407 24.63 9.77 7.43
CA VAL A 407 24.01 9.04 6.33
C VAL A 407 22.82 9.82 5.82
N THR A 408 22.67 9.92 4.50
CA THR A 408 21.53 10.58 3.86
C THR A 408 20.83 9.65 2.88
N SER A 409 19.54 9.86 2.67
CA SER A 409 18.83 9.34 1.52
C SER A 409 19.32 10.00 0.22
N PRO A 410 18.96 9.46 -0.96
CA PRO A 410 19.27 10.10 -2.24
C PRO A 410 18.70 11.52 -2.41
N SER A 411 17.63 11.89 -1.69
CA SER A 411 17.12 13.28 -1.62
C SER A 411 17.86 14.18 -0.63
N GLY A 412 18.83 13.66 0.10
CA GLY A 412 19.59 14.39 1.11
C GLY A 412 18.92 14.43 2.49
N ALA A 413 17.83 13.69 2.70
CA ALA A 413 17.20 13.57 4.01
C ALA A 413 17.99 12.63 4.92
N ASN A 414 17.92 12.81 6.24
CA ASN A 414 18.52 11.91 7.22
C ASN A 414 17.49 11.65 8.32
N ASP A 415 16.31 11.16 7.96
CA ASP A 415 15.24 10.86 8.91
C ASP A 415 15.42 9.46 9.54
N ALA A 416 14.89 9.26 10.74
CA ALA A 416 14.86 7.94 11.39
C ALA A 416 13.51 7.69 12.06
N ILE A 417 13.02 6.46 11.94
CA ILE A 417 11.80 5.99 12.61
C ILE A 417 12.17 5.44 13.98
N CYS A 418 11.58 5.99 15.04
CA CYS A 418 11.82 5.56 16.43
C CYS A 418 10.51 5.24 17.15
N LYS A 419 10.39 4.05 17.76
CA LYS A 419 9.21 3.64 18.54
C LYS A 419 9.59 2.87 19.81
N ASN A 420 8.94 3.19 20.94
CA ASN A 420 9.09 2.51 22.23
C ASN A 420 10.54 2.48 22.78
N LEU A 421 11.32 3.52 22.53
CA LEU A 421 12.68 3.63 23.06
C LEU A 421 12.70 4.55 24.28
N ILE A 422 13.17 4.06 25.43
CA ILE A 422 13.40 4.88 26.63
C ILE A 422 14.90 5.22 26.74
N GLY A 423 15.21 6.50 26.92
CA GLY A 423 16.57 6.95 27.22
C GLY A 423 17.51 7.08 26.01
N VAL A 424 16.97 7.22 24.79
CA VAL A 424 17.79 7.51 23.61
C VAL A 424 18.40 8.88 23.75
N VAL A 425 19.72 8.95 23.80
CA VAL A 425 20.46 10.21 23.68
C VAL A 425 21.06 10.29 22.29
N LEU A 426 20.32 10.89 21.36
CA LEU A 426 20.82 11.25 20.03
C LEU A 426 21.73 12.48 20.17
N PHE A 427 23.03 12.26 20.37
CA PHE A 427 24.01 13.34 20.27
C PHE A 427 24.42 13.52 18.80
N GLN A 428 23.87 14.59 18.19
CA GLN A 428 24.19 15.19 16.88
C GLN A 428 23.64 14.54 15.58
N HIS A 429 22.84 15.38 14.88
CA HIS A 429 22.51 15.45 13.44
C HIS A 429 21.75 14.28 12.77
N PHE A 430 20.60 13.88 13.30
CA PHE A 430 19.42 13.63 12.44
C PHE A 430 18.67 14.97 12.36
N GLN A 431 18.41 15.54 11.17
CA GLN A 431 17.82 16.88 11.08
C GLN A 431 16.43 16.97 11.70
N THR A 432 15.74 15.83 11.87
CA THR A 432 14.46 15.72 12.59
C THR A 432 14.19 14.29 13.06
N PRO A 433 14.35 13.92 14.34
CA PRO A 433 13.82 12.66 14.84
C PRO A 433 12.28 12.71 14.85
N ARG A 434 11.63 11.92 13.98
CA ARG A 434 10.19 11.67 14.09
C ARG A 434 9.98 10.62 15.18
N VAL A 435 9.76 11.09 16.41
CA VAL A 435 9.18 10.24 17.46
C VAL A 435 7.75 9.95 17.05
N PHE A 436 7.53 8.76 16.50
CA PHE A 436 6.21 8.21 16.24
C PHE A 436 5.72 7.57 17.54
N GLU A 437 5.08 8.35 18.41
CA GLU A 437 3.97 7.79 19.17
C GLU A 437 2.98 7.20 18.17
N ALA A 438 2.45 6.02 18.47
CA ALA A 438 1.58 5.27 17.59
C ALA A 438 0.43 6.15 17.09
N ALA A 439 0.53 6.57 15.84
CA ALA A 439 -0.59 7.08 15.06
C ALA A 439 -1.29 5.84 14.47
N ASP A 440 -2.11 5.20 15.29
CA ASP A 440 -3.32 4.55 14.78
C ASP A 440 -4.24 5.70 14.34
N THR A 441 -4.10 6.18 13.10
CA THR A 441 -4.99 7.21 12.59
C THR A 441 -6.29 6.57 12.12
N MET A 442 -7.19 6.43 13.08
CA MET A 442 -8.63 6.51 12.83
C MET A 442 -8.92 7.78 12.03
N GLU A 443 -9.61 7.65 10.89
CA GLU A 443 -10.34 8.78 10.32
C GLU A 443 -11.64 8.99 11.12
N MET A 444 -11.48 9.23 12.43
CA MET A 444 -12.50 9.79 13.30
C MET A 444 -11.96 11.13 13.80
N ASN A 445 -12.83 12.12 13.98
CA ASN A 445 -12.47 13.50 14.37
C ASN A 445 -11.83 13.62 15.79
N TYR A 446 -11.36 12.50 16.35
CA TYR A 446 -11.03 12.32 17.75
C TYR A 446 -9.83 11.39 17.89
N ASP A 447 -8.92 11.68 18.82
CA ASP A 447 -7.89 10.73 19.21
C ASP A 447 -8.50 9.57 20.04
N GLU A 448 -7.80 8.44 20.16
CA GLU A 448 -8.32 7.22 20.78
C GLU A 448 -8.62 7.39 22.28
N LEU A 449 -7.87 8.27 22.96
CA LEU A 449 -8.07 8.64 24.37
C LEU A 449 -9.31 9.53 24.56
N THR A 450 -9.53 10.52 23.69
CA THR A 450 -10.73 11.38 23.65
C THR A 450 -11.93 10.54 23.27
N LEU A 451 -11.81 9.58 22.35
CA LEU A 451 -12.87 8.62 22.05
C LEU A 451 -13.23 7.78 23.26
N GLN A 452 -12.26 7.23 23.99
CA GLN A 452 -12.54 6.47 25.21
C GLN A 452 -13.20 7.34 26.28
N HIS A 453 -12.71 8.56 26.50
CA HIS A 453 -13.36 9.51 27.41
C HIS A 453 -14.77 9.90 26.96
N LEU A 454 -15.01 10.11 25.66
CA LEU A 454 -16.33 10.41 25.11
C LEU A 454 -17.27 9.21 25.20
N GLU A 455 -16.78 7.98 24.95
CA GLU A 455 -17.55 6.74 25.11
C GLU A 455 -17.94 6.50 26.58
N GLU A 456 -17.05 6.83 27.53
CA GLU A 456 -17.30 6.75 28.97
C GLU A 456 -18.27 7.83 29.46
N GLU A 457 -18.14 9.08 28.99
CA GLU A 457 -19.04 10.18 29.37
C GLU A 457 -20.44 10.05 28.76
N LEU A 458 -20.54 9.51 27.54
CA LEU A 458 -21.83 9.35 26.84
C LEU A 458 -22.51 7.99 27.09
N ASP A 459 -21.82 7.02 27.69
CA ASP A 459 -22.27 5.63 27.87
C ASP A 459 -22.70 4.97 26.54
N VAL A 460 -22.01 5.31 25.43
CA VAL A 460 -22.32 4.83 24.08
C VAL A 460 -21.04 4.58 23.29
N LYS A 461 -20.91 3.37 22.75
CA LYS A 461 -19.82 2.99 21.84
C LYS A 461 -19.96 3.65 20.46
N ILE A 462 -18.90 4.31 19.99
CA ILE A 462 -18.86 5.09 18.75
C ILE A 462 -18.28 4.20 17.64
N TYR A 463 -19.10 3.89 16.62
CA TYR A 463 -18.69 3.14 15.44
C TYR A 463 -18.39 4.09 14.27
N PRO A 464 -17.54 3.70 13.30
CA PRO A 464 -17.20 4.56 12.16
C PRO A 464 -18.43 5.15 11.46
N GLY A 465 -18.44 6.46 11.24
CA GLY A 465 -19.57 7.21 10.69
C GLY A 465 -20.59 7.73 11.73
N THR A 466 -20.48 7.35 13.02
CA THR A 466 -21.24 7.97 14.11
C THR A 466 -20.56 9.28 14.53
N GLU A 467 -21.32 10.37 14.60
CA GLU A 467 -20.82 11.71 14.89
C GLU A 467 -21.50 12.32 16.11
N ILE A 468 -20.75 13.10 16.89
CA ILE A 468 -21.25 13.81 18.06
C ILE A 468 -21.50 15.26 17.67
N MET A 469 -22.75 15.71 17.79
CA MET A 469 -23.19 17.05 17.37
C MET A 469 -23.41 17.99 18.56
N THR A 470 -22.87 17.67 19.74
CA THR A 470 -23.02 18.41 21.00
C THR A 470 -21.71 18.35 21.80
N ASP A 471 -21.39 19.39 22.55
CA ASP A 471 -20.21 19.39 23.44
C ASP A 471 -20.39 18.34 24.55
N VAL A 472 -19.29 17.72 24.94
CA VAL A 472 -19.25 16.67 25.98
C VAL A 472 -18.04 16.95 26.88
N GLY A 473 -18.27 17.00 28.20
CA GLY A 473 -17.22 17.24 29.18
C GLY A 473 -16.42 18.53 28.94
N THR A 474 -15.11 18.40 28.80
CA THR A 474 -14.15 19.48 28.53
C THR A 474 -13.87 19.74 27.04
N HIS A 475 -14.50 18.98 26.12
CA HIS A 475 -14.27 19.10 24.68
C HIS A 475 -15.29 20.04 24.03
N HIS A 476 -14.82 21.22 23.60
CA HIS A 476 -15.62 22.20 22.87
C HIS A 476 -15.39 22.08 21.36
N PHE A 477 -16.47 21.92 20.60
CA PHE A 477 -16.41 21.87 19.13
C PHE A 477 -16.58 23.24 18.50
N VAL A 478 -15.92 23.49 17.37
CA VAL A 478 -16.16 24.71 16.59
C VAL A 478 -17.60 24.69 16.06
N ARG A 479 -18.35 25.76 16.36
CA ARG A 479 -19.75 25.92 15.98
C ARG A 479 -19.91 26.99 14.92
N SER A 480 -20.81 26.76 13.97
CA SER A 480 -21.45 27.84 13.23
C SER A 480 -22.84 28.06 13.82
N SER A 481 -23.03 29.18 14.53
CA SER A 481 -24.24 29.56 15.29
C SER A 481 -24.65 28.56 16.39
N SER A 482 -25.21 27.40 16.03
CA SER A 482 -25.79 26.40 16.94
C SER A 482 -25.49 24.94 16.56
N ASN A 483 -24.79 24.71 15.43
CA ASN A 483 -24.46 23.37 14.94
C ASN A 483 -22.95 23.15 14.96
N VAL A 484 -22.53 21.96 15.41
CA VAL A 484 -21.14 21.48 15.34
C VAL A 484 -20.76 21.21 13.88
N LEU A 485 -19.60 21.71 13.46
CA LEU A 485 -19.07 21.51 12.11
C LEU A 485 -18.34 20.16 12.00
N VAL A 486 -18.65 19.38 10.97
CA VAL A 486 -18.04 18.06 10.71
C VAL A 486 -17.75 17.95 9.21
N PRO A 487 -16.51 17.75 8.76
CA PRO A 487 -15.25 17.71 9.53
C PRO A 487 -14.96 19.04 10.24
N GLN A 488 -14.07 19.03 11.23
CA GLN A 488 -13.56 20.26 11.83
C GLN A 488 -12.70 21.02 10.78
N PRO A 489 -12.96 22.33 10.54
CA PRO A 489 -12.13 23.12 9.64
C PRO A 489 -10.69 23.24 10.17
N SER A 490 -9.70 23.31 9.28
CA SER A 490 -8.32 23.59 9.68
C SER A 490 -8.09 25.11 9.83
N ASN A 491 -7.06 25.54 10.57
CA ASN A 491 -6.71 26.96 10.72
C ASN A 491 -6.07 27.58 9.45
N ASP A 492 -6.11 26.91 8.29
CA ASP A 492 -5.51 27.41 7.04
C ASP A 492 -6.58 28.16 6.18
N PRO A 493 -6.31 29.41 5.74
CA PRO A 493 -7.22 30.14 4.85
C PRO A 493 -7.40 29.50 3.46
N HIS A 494 -6.54 28.56 3.06
CA HIS A 494 -6.59 27.87 1.77
C HIS A 494 -7.35 26.54 1.80
N ASP A 495 -7.74 26.06 2.99
CA ASP A 495 -8.61 24.89 3.14
C ASP A 495 -9.94 25.11 2.39
N PRO A 496 -10.33 24.19 1.48
CA PRO A 496 -11.60 24.27 0.77
C PRO A 496 -12.86 24.32 1.67
N LEU A 497 -12.78 23.86 2.92
CA LEU A 497 -13.86 24.03 3.90
C LEU A 497 -14.02 25.48 4.36
N ASN A 498 -12.94 26.28 4.36
CA ASN A 498 -12.93 27.67 4.81
C ASN A 498 -13.24 28.69 3.71
N TRP A 499 -13.26 28.26 2.45
CA TRP A 499 -13.49 29.15 1.32
C TRP A 499 -14.78 29.97 1.45
N ASN A 500 -14.69 31.23 1.01
CA ASN A 500 -15.84 32.11 0.90
C ASN A 500 -16.95 31.44 0.04
N PRO A 501 -18.24 31.59 0.41
CA PRO A 501 -19.39 31.11 -0.37
C PRO A 501 -19.31 31.35 -1.88
N TYR A 502 -18.71 32.45 -2.36
CA TYR A 502 -18.55 32.69 -3.80
C TYR A 502 -17.64 31.66 -4.48
N TRP A 503 -16.53 31.27 -3.84
CA TRP A 503 -15.63 30.23 -4.37
C TRP A 503 -16.28 28.86 -4.32
N LYS A 504 -16.94 28.53 -3.20
CA LYS A 504 -17.70 27.27 -3.08
C LYS A 504 -18.78 27.16 -4.16
N LEU A 505 -19.53 28.24 -4.39
CA LEU A 505 -20.55 28.34 -5.43
C LEU A 505 -19.94 28.23 -6.83
N GLY A 506 -18.79 28.86 -7.08
CA GLY A 506 -18.07 28.77 -8.36
C GLY A 506 -17.65 27.33 -8.69
N VAL A 507 -17.00 26.65 -7.74
CA VAL A 507 -16.53 25.27 -7.91
C VAL A 507 -17.68 24.30 -8.11
N ILE A 508 -18.72 24.37 -7.27
CA ILE A 508 -19.88 23.47 -7.40
C ILE A 508 -20.65 23.71 -8.70
N SER A 509 -20.77 24.97 -9.15
CA SER A 509 -21.44 25.29 -10.42
C SER A 509 -20.66 24.76 -11.61
N LEU A 510 -19.33 24.87 -11.59
CA LEU A 510 -18.46 24.46 -12.69
C LEU A 510 -18.36 22.93 -12.81
N ILE A 511 -18.22 22.21 -11.70
CA ILE A 511 -18.25 20.74 -11.73
C ILE A 511 -19.63 20.22 -12.15
N THR A 512 -20.72 20.86 -11.68
CA THR A 512 -22.08 20.51 -12.10
C THR A 512 -22.29 20.75 -13.59
N ALA A 513 -21.83 21.88 -14.13
CA ALA A 513 -21.89 22.17 -15.56
C ALA A 513 -21.07 21.17 -16.39
N SER A 514 -19.87 20.80 -15.92
CA SER A 514 -19.03 19.81 -16.58
C SER A 514 -19.69 18.43 -16.60
N ASN A 515 -20.23 17.99 -15.46
CA ASN A 515 -20.99 16.74 -15.36
C ASN A 515 -22.22 16.73 -16.25
N PHE A 516 -22.92 17.86 -16.32
CA PHE A 516 -24.08 18.02 -17.19
C PHE A 516 -23.68 17.86 -18.66
N VAL A 517 -22.61 18.51 -19.12
CA VAL A 517 -22.13 18.35 -20.50
C VAL A 517 -21.65 16.92 -20.77
N MET A 518 -20.99 16.28 -19.79
CA MET A 518 -20.56 14.87 -19.88
C MET A 518 -21.73 13.88 -20.02
N GLY A 519 -22.86 14.15 -19.34
CA GLY A 519 -24.03 13.28 -19.37
C GLY A 519 -25.04 13.55 -20.51
N ILE A 520 -24.92 14.64 -21.26
CA ILE A 520 -25.81 14.91 -22.42
C ILE A 520 -25.68 13.84 -23.51
N GLY A 521 -24.46 13.40 -23.80
CA GLY A 521 -24.15 12.53 -24.95
C GLY A 521 -24.68 11.09 -24.86
N PRO A 522 -24.47 10.35 -23.74
CA PRO A 522 -24.73 8.91 -23.67
C PRO A 522 -26.16 8.44 -24.00
N LEU A 523 -27.20 9.17 -23.54
CA LEU A 523 -28.61 8.81 -23.80
C LEU A 523 -29.28 9.62 -24.92
N ALA A 524 -28.58 10.56 -25.54
CA ALA A 524 -29.13 11.36 -26.63
C ALA A 524 -29.45 10.56 -27.91
N VAL A 525 -29.01 9.31 -28.01
CA VAL A 525 -29.16 8.47 -29.21
C VAL A 525 -30.61 7.97 -29.38
N ALA A 526 -31.40 7.86 -28.31
CA ALA A 526 -32.70 7.18 -28.35
C ALA A 526 -33.73 7.79 -29.34
N PRO A 527 -33.91 9.13 -29.45
CA PRO A 527 -34.76 9.73 -30.47
C PRO A 527 -34.21 9.63 -31.90
N MET A 528 -32.91 9.35 -32.04
CA MET A 528 -32.20 9.25 -33.33
C MET A 528 -32.12 7.83 -33.87
N PHE A 529 -32.66 6.82 -33.16
CA PHE A 529 -32.53 5.42 -33.56
C PHE A 529 -33.01 5.17 -34.99
N GLY A 530 -34.15 5.76 -35.38
CA GLY A 530 -34.68 5.62 -36.74
C GLY A 530 -33.76 6.21 -37.83
N ASP A 531 -33.04 7.29 -37.54
CA ASP A 531 -32.09 7.90 -38.48
C ASP A 531 -30.78 7.10 -38.58
N LEU A 532 -30.30 6.59 -37.44
CA LEU A 532 -29.08 5.79 -37.37
C LEU A 532 -29.27 4.40 -38.00
N MET A 533 -30.44 3.79 -37.85
CA MET A 533 -30.80 2.55 -38.54
C MET A 533 -30.76 2.71 -40.06
N LYS A 534 -31.24 3.85 -40.58
CA LYS A 534 -31.20 4.17 -42.01
C LYS A 534 -29.79 4.45 -42.51
N GLU A 535 -28.99 5.23 -41.77
CA GLU A 535 -27.62 5.60 -42.17
C GLU A 535 -26.69 4.37 -42.19
N PHE A 536 -26.77 3.51 -41.18
CA PHE A 536 -25.86 2.37 -41.02
C PHE A 536 -26.42 1.04 -41.54
N ASN A 537 -27.65 1.04 -42.08
CA ASN A 537 -28.36 -0.15 -42.56
C ASN A 537 -28.36 -1.29 -41.52
N SER A 538 -28.83 -0.97 -40.31
CA SER A 538 -28.80 -1.86 -39.14
C SER A 538 -30.16 -1.91 -38.42
N ASP A 539 -30.37 -2.95 -37.63
CA ASP A 539 -31.59 -3.16 -36.84
C ASP A 539 -31.61 -2.33 -35.53
N LEU A 540 -32.77 -2.28 -34.87
CA LEU A 540 -32.96 -1.51 -33.65
C LEU A 540 -32.03 -2.01 -32.53
N ALA A 541 -31.88 -3.33 -32.38
CA ALA A 541 -31.00 -3.94 -31.40
C ALA A 541 -29.54 -3.49 -31.57
N SER A 542 -29.02 -3.44 -32.80
CA SER A 542 -27.65 -3.00 -33.07
C SER A 542 -27.43 -1.52 -32.76
N VAL A 543 -28.41 -0.65 -32.99
CA VAL A 543 -28.29 0.79 -32.71
C VAL A 543 -28.42 1.09 -31.22
N VAL A 544 -29.26 0.34 -30.49
CA VAL A 544 -29.35 0.42 -29.02
C VAL A 544 -28.00 0.08 -28.36
N GLN A 545 -27.18 -0.79 -28.96
CA GLN A 545 -25.83 -1.09 -28.46
C GLN A 545 -24.92 0.13 -28.40
N PHE A 546 -25.13 1.18 -29.21
CA PHE A 546 -24.34 2.41 -29.09
C PHE A 546 -24.47 3.05 -27.71
N THR A 547 -25.67 2.99 -27.13
CA THR A 547 -25.95 3.45 -25.77
C THR A 547 -25.47 2.42 -24.76
N GLY A 548 -25.78 1.13 -24.93
CA GLY A 548 -25.39 0.08 -23.99
C GLY A 548 -23.89 -0.02 -23.78
N VAL A 549 -23.10 -0.09 -24.85
CA VAL A 549 -21.63 -0.18 -24.77
C VAL A 549 -21.02 1.09 -24.19
N CYS A 550 -21.57 2.26 -24.54
CA CYS A 550 -21.14 3.54 -23.95
C CYS A 550 -21.33 3.54 -22.44
N ILE A 551 -22.48 3.07 -21.94
CA ILE A 551 -22.79 2.95 -20.49
C ILE A 551 -21.82 1.98 -19.81
N LEU A 552 -21.55 0.81 -20.41
CA LEU A 552 -20.62 -0.16 -19.84
C LEU A 552 -19.22 0.42 -19.64
N VAL A 553 -18.67 1.04 -20.68
CA VAL A 553 -17.33 1.65 -20.63
C VAL A 553 -17.30 2.83 -19.67
N LEU A 554 -18.38 3.60 -19.60
CA LEU A 554 -18.54 4.70 -18.66
C LEU A 554 -18.36 4.22 -17.21
N GLY A 555 -19.00 3.12 -16.81
CA GLY A 555 -18.82 2.57 -15.47
C GLY A 555 -17.42 2.04 -15.18
N PHE A 556 -16.85 1.25 -16.09
CA PHE A 556 -15.53 0.64 -15.88
C PHE A 556 -14.37 1.63 -15.99
N SER A 557 -14.54 2.74 -16.71
CA SER A 557 -13.50 3.76 -16.83
C SER A 557 -13.17 4.44 -15.50
N ASN A 558 -14.08 4.38 -14.51
CA ASN A 558 -13.82 4.91 -13.17
C ASN A 558 -12.72 4.15 -12.40
N PHE A 559 -12.44 2.88 -12.74
CA PHE A 559 -11.26 2.17 -12.24
C PHE A 559 -9.94 2.80 -12.71
N PHE A 560 -9.97 3.59 -13.80
CA PHE A 560 -8.82 4.36 -14.24
C PHE A 560 -8.86 5.79 -13.67
N TRP A 561 -9.98 6.49 -13.82
CA TRP A 561 -10.04 7.91 -13.49
C TRP A 561 -10.02 8.23 -12.01
N VAL A 562 -10.58 7.37 -11.15
CA VAL A 562 -10.60 7.64 -9.71
C VAL A 562 -9.20 7.47 -9.09
N PRO A 563 -8.43 6.40 -9.36
CA PRO A 563 -7.03 6.35 -8.90
C PRO A 563 -6.19 7.53 -9.39
N VAL A 564 -6.39 7.98 -10.64
CA VAL A 564 -5.73 9.18 -11.18
C VAL A 564 -6.18 10.45 -10.42
N SER A 565 -7.47 10.55 -10.06
CA SER A 565 -8.03 11.66 -9.26
C SER A 565 -7.46 11.69 -7.85
N GLU A 566 -7.38 10.54 -7.18
CA GLU A 566 -6.80 10.42 -5.84
C GLU A 566 -5.30 10.69 -5.85
N THR A 567 -4.62 10.42 -6.95
CA THR A 567 -3.16 10.54 -7.02
C THR A 567 -2.71 11.94 -7.44
N PHE A 568 -3.31 12.49 -8.50
CA PHE A 568 -2.82 13.72 -9.15
C PHE A 568 -3.73 14.93 -8.94
N GLY A 569 -4.91 14.74 -8.33
CA GLY A 569 -5.87 15.80 -8.02
C GLY A 569 -7.16 15.72 -8.85
N ARG A 570 -8.20 16.43 -8.39
CA ARG A 570 -9.53 16.48 -9.03
C ARG A 570 -9.49 17.25 -10.35
N ARG A 571 -8.67 18.31 -10.41
CA ARG A 571 -8.58 19.21 -11.56
C ARG A 571 -8.02 18.58 -12.84
N PRO A 572 -6.86 17.88 -12.85
CA PRO A 572 -6.35 17.25 -14.06
C PRO A 572 -7.36 16.25 -14.64
N VAL A 573 -8.00 15.44 -13.79
CA VAL A 573 -8.99 14.47 -14.24
C VAL A 573 -10.16 15.15 -14.93
N LEU A 574 -10.70 16.25 -14.38
CA LEU A 574 -11.79 16.99 -15.00
C LEU A 574 -11.43 17.51 -16.40
N ILE A 575 -10.23 18.06 -16.57
CA ILE A 575 -9.77 18.64 -17.84
C ILE A 575 -9.49 17.55 -18.88
N PHE A 576 -8.70 16.53 -18.52
CA PHE A 576 -8.30 15.47 -19.46
C PHE A 576 -9.49 14.62 -19.91
N SER A 577 -10.38 14.26 -18.99
CA SER A 577 -11.59 13.50 -19.33
C SER A 577 -12.54 14.31 -20.25
N SER A 578 -12.67 15.61 -20.02
CA SER A 578 -13.41 16.53 -20.90
C SER A 578 -12.78 16.64 -22.30
N LEU A 579 -11.44 16.65 -22.41
CA LEU A 579 -10.73 16.63 -23.70
C LEU A 579 -10.97 15.32 -24.48
N VAL A 580 -10.97 14.18 -23.80
CA VAL A 580 -11.32 12.89 -24.40
C VAL A 580 -12.76 12.92 -24.93
N CYS A 581 -13.70 13.44 -24.13
CA CYS A 581 -15.08 13.62 -24.57
C CYS A 581 -15.20 14.55 -25.78
N LEU A 582 -14.49 15.67 -25.80
CA LEU A 582 -14.46 16.59 -26.95
C LEU A 582 -14.00 15.87 -28.22
N GLY A 583 -12.88 15.15 -28.16
CA GLY A 583 -12.37 14.36 -29.29
C GLY A 583 -13.34 13.28 -29.76
N SER A 584 -13.97 12.57 -28.83
CA SER A 584 -14.96 11.54 -29.13
C SER A 584 -16.20 12.10 -29.85
N ASN A 585 -16.63 13.32 -29.51
CA ASN A 585 -17.78 13.96 -30.16
C ASN A 585 -17.45 14.47 -31.57
N ILE A 586 -16.23 14.96 -31.81
CA ILE A 586 -15.75 15.27 -33.18
C ILE A 586 -15.76 14.00 -34.03
N TRP A 587 -15.32 12.88 -33.46
CA TRP A 587 -15.33 11.59 -34.14
C TRP A 587 -16.77 11.12 -34.44
N ARG A 588 -17.69 11.18 -33.47
CA ARG A 588 -19.12 10.87 -33.69
C ARG A 588 -19.75 11.71 -34.79
N ALA A 589 -19.43 13.00 -34.86
CA ALA A 589 -19.96 13.90 -35.89
C ALA A 589 -19.50 13.52 -37.31
N LYS A 590 -18.28 12.98 -37.44
CA LYS A 590 -17.66 12.62 -38.73
C LYS A 590 -17.79 11.14 -39.11
N ALA A 591 -18.34 10.30 -38.23
CA ALA A 591 -18.45 8.88 -38.49
C ALA A 591 -19.43 8.57 -39.63
N THR A 592 -19.02 7.66 -40.52
CA THR A 592 -19.78 7.20 -41.70
C THR A 592 -20.08 5.71 -41.69
N THR A 593 -19.52 4.96 -40.73
CA THR A 593 -19.70 3.51 -40.61
C THR A 593 -20.11 3.15 -39.19
N TYR A 594 -20.88 2.08 -39.02
CA TYR A 594 -21.29 1.55 -37.72
C TYR A 594 -20.11 1.38 -36.74
N GLY A 595 -19.04 0.71 -37.17
CA GLY A 595 -17.87 0.44 -36.32
C GLY A 595 -17.13 1.71 -35.88
N SER A 596 -17.00 2.70 -36.78
CA SER A 596 -16.42 4.01 -36.45
C SER A 596 -17.27 4.77 -35.42
N PHE A 597 -18.60 4.75 -35.56
CA PHE A 597 -19.49 5.37 -34.58
C PHE A 597 -19.45 4.64 -33.22
N MET A 598 -19.40 3.31 -33.23
CA MET A 598 -19.25 2.49 -32.02
C MET A 598 -17.92 2.79 -31.29
N GLY A 599 -16.80 2.87 -32.03
CA GLY A 599 -15.50 3.23 -31.45
C GLY A 599 -15.51 4.61 -30.80
N ALA A 600 -16.18 5.58 -31.43
CA ALA A 600 -16.38 6.90 -30.85
C ALA A 600 -17.27 6.84 -29.58
N CYS A 601 -18.24 5.93 -29.52
CA CYS A 601 -19.03 5.69 -28.31
C CYS A 601 -18.22 5.08 -27.16
N VAL A 602 -17.32 4.13 -27.45
CA VAL A 602 -16.40 3.58 -26.45
C VAL A 602 -15.50 4.68 -25.88
N LEU A 603 -14.92 5.51 -26.75
CA LEU A 603 -14.05 6.60 -26.31
C LEU A 603 -14.82 7.66 -25.50
N ASN A 604 -16.06 7.97 -25.89
CA ASN A 604 -16.91 8.88 -25.14
C ASN A 604 -17.29 8.30 -23.76
N GLY A 605 -17.62 7.00 -23.69
CA GLY A 605 -17.85 6.32 -22.42
C GLY A 605 -16.62 6.40 -21.51
N PHE A 606 -15.43 6.16 -22.05
CA PHE A 606 -14.19 6.29 -21.28
C PHE A 606 -13.98 7.72 -20.76
N GLY A 607 -14.15 8.75 -21.60
CA GLY A 607 -14.01 10.14 -21.16
C GLY A 607 -15.10 10.60 -20.20
N ALA A 608 -16.32 10.06 -20.30
CA ALA A 608 -17.45 10.52 -19.49
C ALA A 608 -17.48 9.92 -18.07
N GLY A 609 -16.73 8.86 -17.78
CA GLY A 609 -16.72 8.18 -16.47
C GLY A 609 -16.67 9.10 -15.24
N PRO A 610 -15.75 10.08 -15.16
CA PRO A 610 -15.60 10.95 -13.99
C PRO A 610 -16.84 11.73 -13.61
N CYS A 611 -17.82 11.88 -14.51
CA CYS A 611 -19.06 12.56 -14.19
C CYS A 611 -19.84 11.85 -13.09
N GLU A 612 -19.59 10.56 -12.85
CA GLU A 612 -20.27 9.77 -11.84
C GLU A 612 -19.57 9.72 -10.47
N THR A 613 -18.30 10.12 -10.41
CA THR A 613 -17.44 9.93 -9.22
C THR A 613 -16.82 11.23 -8.72
N LEU A 614 -16.56 12.20 -9.58
CA LEU A 614 -15.74 13.37 -9.25
C LEU A 614 -16.51 14.43 -8.43
N GLN A 615 -17.77 14.70 -8.77
CA GLN A 615 -18.57 15.68 -8.02
C GLN A 615 -18.84 15.25 -6.56
N PRO A 616 -19.17 13.99 -6.25
CA PRO A 616 -19.26 13.54 -4.87
C PRO A 616 -17.96 13.70 -4.06
N GLN A 617 -16.80 13.50 -4.69
CA GLN A 617 -15.50 13.76 -4.06
C GLN A 617 -15.34 15.26 -3.76
N VAL A 618 -15.60 16.12 -4.74
CA VAL A 618 -15.54 17.59 -4.57
C VAL A 618 -16.50 18.07 -3.48
N ILE A 619 -17.72 17.52 -3.39
CA ILE A 619 -18.69 17.86 -2.34
C ILE A 619 -18.14 17.52 -0.95
N THR A 620 -17.44 16.38 -0.83
CA THR A 620 -16.83 15.93 0.42
C THR A 620 -15.65 16.82 0.82
N ASP A 621 -14.90 17.30 -0.16
CA ASP A 621 -13.75 18.19 0.02
C ASP A 621 -14.16 19.60 0.48
N THR A 622 -15.30 20.14 0.02
CA THR A 622 -15.67 21.56 0.19
C THR A 622 -16.85 21.84 1.14
N PHE A 623 -17.72 20.86 1.42
CA PHE A 623 -18.94 21.06 2.21
C PHE A 623 -19.00 20.19 3.47
N PHE A 624 -19.60 20.75 4.52
CA PHE A 624 -19.79 20.09 5.82
C PHE A 624 -20.92 19.05 5.77
N LEU A 625 -20.88 18.08 6.70
CA LEU A 625 -21.76 16.92 6.77
C LEU A 625 -23.27 17.27 6.72
N HIS A 626 -23.67 18.37 7.36
CA HIS A 626 -25.07 18.79 7.39
C HIS A 626 -25.58 19.37 6.06
N GLU A 627 -24.68 19.74 5.14
CA GLU A 627 -25.01 20.30 3.82
C GLU A 627 -24.87 19.25 2.70
N ARG A 628 -24.14 18.15 2.94
CA ARG A 628 -23.83 17.12 1.93
C ARG A 628 -25.07 16.49 1.29
N GLY A 629 -26.16 16.31 2.04
CA GLY A 629 -27.40 15.72 1.54
C GLY A 629 -28.03 16.53 0.40
N PHE A 630 -28.08 17.85 0.56
CA PHE A 630 -28.57 18.76 -0.48
C PHE A 630 -27.68 18.73 -1.73
N TYR A 631 -26.36 18.84 -1.58
CA TYR A 631 -25.44 18.88 -2.72
C TYR A 631 -25.31 17.53 -3.45
N ASN A 632 -25.42 16.40 -2.75
CA ASN A 632 -25.52 15.09 -3.41
C ASN A 632 -26.83 14.94 -4.19
N THR A 633 -27.93 15.50 -3.70
CA THR A 633 -29.19 15.54 -4.44
C THR A 633 -29.07 16.45 -5.67
N LEU A 634 -28.39 17.60 -5.55
CA LEU A 634 -28.07 18.48 -6.67
C LEU A 634 -27.27 17.73 -7.75
N TYR A 635 -26.24 17.00 -7.34
CA TYR A 635 -25.44 16.14 -8.23
C TYR A 635 -26.32 15.16 -9.01
N PHE A 636 -27.10 14.31 -8.34
CA PHE A 636 -27.94 13.32 -9.05
C PHE A 636 -29.00 13.97 -9.94
N THR A 637 -29.56 15.10 -9.51
CA THR A 637 -30.56 15.83 -10.30
C THR A 637 -29.97 16.35 -11.60
N PHE A 638 -28.78 16.95 -11.56
CA PHE A 638 -28.13 17.48 -12.77
C PHE A 638 -27.50 16.38 -13.62
N TYR A 639 -26.93 15.34 -13.01
CA TYR A 639 -26.43 14.17 -13.72
C TYR A 639 -27.56 13.46 -14.49
N PHE A 640 -28.63 13.04 -13.81
CA PHE A 640 -29.76 12.41 -14.51
C PHE A 640 -30.55 13.41 -15.36
N GLY A 641 -30.61 14.68 -14.97
CA GLY A 641 -31.21 15.75 -15.76
C GLY A 641 -30.51 15.95 -17.10
N SER A 642 -29.18 15.80 -17.16
CA SER A 642 -28.43 15.87 -18.42
C SER A 642 -28.80 14.74 -19.38
N LEU A 643 -29.01 13.53 -18.83
CA LEU A 643 -29.47 12.36 -19.57
C LEU A 643 -30.90 12.51 -20.10
N MET A 644 -31.70 13.42 -19.52
CA MET A 644 -33.04 13.79 -19.99
C MET A 644 -33.00 14.91 -21.04
N VAL A 645 -32.10 15.88 -20.89
CA VAL A 645 -31.94 17.00 -21.82
C VAL A 645 -31.30 16.55 -23.14
N GLY A 646 -30.42 15.55 -23.12
CA GLY A 646 -29.84 14.95 -24.32
C GLY A 646 -30.89 14.58 -25.38
N PRO A 647 -31.85 13.68 -25.06
CA PRO A 647 -32.97 13.32 -25.93
C PRO A 647 -33.83 14.51 -26.43
N ILE A 648 -34.04 15.53 -25.59
CA ILE A 648 -34.84 16.71 -25.95
C ILE A 648 -34.15 17.48 -27.09
N LEU A 649 -32.85 17.75 -26.95
CA LEU A 649 -32.05 18.45 -27.93
C LEU A 649 -31.84 17.60 -29.18
N SER A 650 -31.48 16.33 -29.00
CA SER A 650 -31.15 15.41 -30.07
C SER A 650 -32.34 15.13 -30.97
N GLY A 651 -33.54 14.90 -30.41
CA GLY A 651 -34.76 14.66 -31.18
C GLY A 651 -35.17 15.85 -32.06
N SER A 652 -35.05 17.07 -31.53
CA SER A 652 -35.34 18.31 -32.28
C SER A 652 -34.30 18.56 -33.38
N MET A 653 -33.01 18.41 -33.06
CA MET A 653 -31.93 18.63 -34.01
C MET A 653 -31.91 17.58 -35.13
N ALA A 654 -32.20 16.32 -34.81
CA ALA A 654 -32.29 15.24 -35.80
C ALA A 654 -33.33 15.55 -36.88
N LEU A 655 -34.51 16.06 -36.48
CA LEU A 655 -35.59 16.41 -37.40
C LEU A 655 -35.28 17.62 -38.29
N HIS A 656 -34.66 18.68 -37.75
CA HIS A 656 -34.53 19.96 -38.45
C HIS A 656 -33.19 20.21 -39.13
N VAL A 657 -32.08 19.74 -38.55
CA VAL A 657 -30.71 20.08 -38.99
C VAL A 657 -29.81 18.84 -39.13
N GLY A 658 -30.39 17.65 -39.02
CA GLY A 658 -29.70 16.36 -39.09
C GLY A 658 -29.00 15.98 -37.78
N TRP A 659 -28.92 14.66 -37.53
CA TRP A 659 -28.43 14.11 -36.26
C TRP A 659 -26.95 14.45 -35.98
N ARG A 660 -26.13 14.67 -37.03
CA ARG A 660 -24.71 15.03 -36.91
C ARG A 660 -24.48 16.39 -36.24
N SER A 661 -25.42 17.33 -36.41
CA SER A 661 -25.34 18.67 -35.84
C SER A 661 -25.37 18.66 -34.31
N PHE A 662 -26.03 17.67 -33.69
CA PHE A 662 -26.06 17.50 -32.24
C PHE A 662 -24.67 17.23 -31.66
N TRP A 663 -23.84 16.46 -32.37
CA TRP A 663 -22.47 16.18 -31.91
C TRP A 663 -21.57 17.42 -31.98
N TRP A 664 -21.78 18.30 -32.98
CA TRP A 664 -21.10 19.60 -33.03
C TRP A 664 -21.51 20.56 -31.91
N LEU A 665 -22.79 20.53 -31.49
CA LEU A 665 -23.25 21.24 -30.30
C LEU A 665 -22.51 20.76 -29.05
N ASN A 666 -22.35 19.44 -28.88
CA ASN A 666 -21.59 18.86 -27.78
C ASN A 666 -20.12 19.31 -27.82
N VAL A 667 -19.48 19.34 -28.99
CA VAL A 667 -18.09 19.85 -29.13
C VAL A 667 -17.98 21.29 -28.63
N ALA A 668 -18.92 22.16 -28.98
CA ALA A 668 -18.93 23.55 -28.51
C ALA A 668 -19.14 23.62 -26.98
N ALA A 669 -20.04 22.81 -26.42
CA ALA A 669 -20.28 22.75 -24.98
C ALA A 669 -19.03 22.25 -24.21
N PHE A 670 -18.36 21.19 -24.70
CA PHE A 670 -17.12 20.68 -24.12
C PHE A 670 -15.99 21.71 -24.19
N ALA A 671 -15.84 22.40 -25.32
CA ALA A 671 -14.83 23.46 -25.45
C ALA A 671 -15.06 24.58 -24.42
N ALA A 672 -16.31 24.98 -24.21
CA ALA A 672 -16.66 25.99 -23.20
C ALA A 672 -16.33 25.53 -21.78
N VAL A 673 -16.72 24.31 -21.36
CA VAL A 673 -16.41 23.82 -20.00
C VAL A 673 -14.93 23.57 -19.79
N ILE A 674 -14.17 23.16 -20.83
CA ILE A 674 -12.71 23.02 -20.73
C ILE A 674 -12.05 24.37 -20.45
N VAL A 675 -12.44 25.42 -21.20
CA VAL A 675 -11.93 26.78 -20.96
C VAL A 675 -12.27 27.23 -19.55
N LEU A 676 -13.52 27.03 -19.11
CA LEU A 676 -13.93 27.41 -17.76
C LEU A 676 -13.16 26.62 -16.68
N SER A 677 -12.96 25.31 -16.85
CA SER A 677 -12.22 24.47 -15.90
C SER A 677 -10.74 24.81 -15.82
N ILE A 678 -10.12 25.24 -16.93
CA ILE A 678 -8.72 25.69 -16.92
C ILE A 678 -8.57 26.99 -16.10
N PHE A 679 -9.47 27.96 -16.25
CA PHE A 679 -9.31 29.28 -15.61
C PHE A 679 -9.96 29.42 -14.24
N PHE A 680 -11.05 28.70 -13.95
CA PHE A 680 -11.90 28.96 -12.78
C PHE A 680 -12.04 27.78 -11.81
N PHE A 681 -11.53 26.58 -12.14
CA PHE A 681 -11.59 25.42 -11.24
C PHE A 681 -10.27 25.24 -10.48
N PRO A 682 -10.15 25.65 -9.20
CA PRO A 682 -9.01 25.30 -8.35
C PRO A 682 -9.07 23.83 -7.90
N GLU A 683 -7.92 23.29 -7.53
CA GLU A 683 -7.81 21.98 -6.90
C GLU A 683 -8.48 21.96 -5.52
N THR A 684 -9.36 20.97 -5.30
CA THR A 684 -10.15 20.82 -4.07
C THR A 684 -9.60 19.75 -3.13
N LYS A 685 -8.74 18.85 -3.62
CA LYS A 685 -8.09 17.87 -2.75
C LYS A 685 -7.21 18.60 -1.73
N TRP A 686 -7.46 18.40 -0.45
CA TRP A 686 -6.73 19.06 0.65
C TRP A 686 -6.39 18.06 1.75
N HIS A 687 -5.15 18.10 2.24
CA HIS A 687 -4.71 17.28 3.36
C HIS A 687 -4.97 18.04 4.66
N ARG A 688 -5.83 17.52 5.53
CA ARG A 688 -6.17 18.14 6.81
C ARG A 688 -5.40 17.43 7.92
N LEU A 689 -4.64 18.23 8.67
CA LEU A 689 -3.87 17.76 9.81
C LEU A 689 -4.81 17.25 10.91
N HIS A 690 -4.45 16.15 11.56
CA HIS A 690 -5.24 15.54 12.64
C HIS A 690 -5.16 16.42 13.91
N PRO A 691 -6.17 16.45 14.81
CA PRO A 691 -6.08 17.14 16.11
C PRO A 691 -4.77 16.92 16.89
N GLN A 692 -4.12 15.76 16.75
CA GLN A 692 -2.80 15.46 17.35
C GLN A 692 -1.65 16.32 16.78
N GLU A 693 -1.74 16.75 15.52
CA GLU A 693 -0.76 17.66 14.89
C GLU A 693 -0.98 19.10 15.33
N ILE A 694 -2.22 19.52 15.64
CA ILE A 694 -2.52 20.86 16.18
C ILE A 694 -1.91 21.04 17.58
N HIS A 695 -1.90 19.98 18.41
CA HIS A 695 -1.22 20.00 19.71
C HIS A 695 0.31 20.11 19.58
N ARG A 696 0.92 19.58 18.50
CA ARG A 696 2.35 19.79 18.19
C ARG A 696 2.65 21.24 17.79
N THR A 697 1.75 21.92 17.08
CA THR A 697 1.94 23.32 16.65
C THR A 697 1.70 24.31 17.78
N ALA A 698 0.67 24.09 18.62
CA ALA A 698 0.38 24.95 19.77
C ALA A 698 1.47 24.88 20.85
N SER A 699 2.11 23.71 21.03
CA SER A 699 3.25 23.56 21.93
C SER A 699 4.54 24.16 21.37
N GLN A 700 4.69 24.23 20.03
CA GLN A 700 5.78 24.97 19.37
C GLN A 700 5.63 26.49 19.49
N GLU A 701 4.41 27.04 19.35
CA GLU A 701 4.17 28.49 19.51
C GLU A 701 4.25 28.95 20.98
N HIS A 702 3.80 28.13 21.93
CA HIS A 702 3.91 28.46 23.36
C HIS A 702 5.37 28.45 23.87
N HIS A 703 6.26 27.68 23.24
CA HIS A 703 7.69 27.71 23.58
C HIS A 703 8.47 28.86 22.90
N GLN A 704 7.93 29.44 21.82
CA GLN A 704 8.52 30.63 21.19
C GLN A 704 8.09 31.95 21.85
N GLN A 705 6.91 32.02 22.48
CA GLN A 705 6.47 33.25 23.16
C GLN A 705 6.96 33.41 24.61
N ILE A 706 7.49 32.36 25.25
CA ILE A 706 8.00 32.45 26.64
C ILE A 706 9.41 33.07 26.71
N THR A 707 10.10 33.30 25.58
CA THR A 707 11.46 33.88 25.57
C THR A 707 11.52 35.39 25.29
N GLU A 708 10.39 36.07 25.02
CA GLU A 708 10.41 37.50 24.66
C GLU A 708 9.54 38.46 25.49
N GLN A 709 8.85 38.03 26.55
CA GLN A 709 8.07 38.96 27.39
C GLN A 709 8.29 38.78 28.90
N THR A 710 9.49 39.12 29.36
CA THR A 710 9.69 39.64 30.72
C THR A 710 9.86 41.15 30.68
N ALA A 711 8.75 41.88 30.56
CA ALA A 711 8.57 43.28 30.97
C ALA A 711 7.19 43.78 30.53
N ASP A 712 6.17 43.64 31.38
CA ASP A 712 5.39 44.77 31.88
C ASP A 712 4.09 44.33 32.58
N GLU A 713 3.76 45.10 33.59
CA GLU A 713 2.71 44.90 34.58
C GLU A 713 1.26 45.06 34.09
N LYS A 714 0.35 44.49 34.90
CA LYS A 714 -1.00 44.97 35.27
C LYS A 714 -2.17 44.79 34.28
N GLY A 715 -2.94 43.75 34.57
CA GLY A 715 -4.34 43.88 35.03
C GLY A 715 -5.42 44.17 33.97
N SER A 716 -6.29 43.19 33.74
CA SER A 716 -7.75 43.36 33.76
C SER A 716 -8.43 42.00 33.60
N ALA A 717 -9.36 41.68 34.48
CA ALA A 717 -10.33 40.62 34.24
C ALA A 717 -11.40 41.14 33.26
N THR A 718 -11.69 40.41 32.19
CA THR A 718 -13.05 40.28 31.61
C THR A 718 -13.08 39.36 30.38
N GLN A 719 -14.11 38.51 30.39
CA GLN A 719 -14.85 37.91 29.26
C GLN A 719 -14.24 36.70 28.53
N GLU A 720 -14.85 35.55 28.79
CA GLU A 720 -14.87 34.36 27.93
C GLU A 720 -15.46 34.75 26.55
N GLU A 721 -14.63 34.83 25.52
CA GLU A 721 -15.06 34.95 24.12
C GLU A 721 -15.27 33.55 23.51
N GLU A 722 -16.38 33.39 22.79
CA GLU A 722 -16.70 32.21 21.97
C GLU A 722 -15.54 31.90 21.00
N VAL A 723 -15.04 30.65 21.03
CA VAL A 723 -14.00 30.14 20.12
C VAL A 723 -14.58 30.00 18.70
N GLY A 724 -14.64 31.08 17.95
CA GLY A 724 -14.95 31.09 16.52
C GLY A 724 -13.66 31.01 15.70
N ASP A 725 -13.58 30.06 14.76
CA ASP A 725 -12.47 29.96 13.81
C ASP A 725 -12.35 31.27 12.97
N PRO A 726 -11.18 31.94 12.97
CA PRO A 726 -11.00 33.23 12.31
C PRO A 726 -11.18 33.21 10.79
N PHE A 727 -11.04 32.05 10.13
CA PHE A 727 -11.03 31.92 8.66
C PHE A 727 -12.30 31.31 8.06
N LEU A 728 -13.23 30.83 8.90
CA LEU A 728 -14.48 30.24 8.45
C LEU A 728 -15.28 31.20 7.53
N HIS A 729 -15.58 30.74 6.31
CA HIS A 729 -16.24 31.52 5.23
C HIS A 729 -15.48 32.75 4.71
N LYS A 730 -14.20 32.92 5.06
CA LYS A 730 -13.34 34.03 4.61
C LYS A 730 -12.13 33.59 3.78
N GLY A 731 -11.89 32.28 3.67
CA GLY A 731 -10.76 31.70 2.93
C GLY A 731 -10.86 31.85 1.40
N TYR A 732 -9.76 31.52 0.72
CA TYR A 732 -9.62 31.60 -0.74
C TYR A 732 -8.57 30.60 -1.27
N PRO A 733 -8.69 30.14 -2.54
CA PRO A 733 -7.73 29.21 -3.13
C PRO A 733 -6.36 29.87 -3.36
N SER A 734 -5.31 29.13 -3.03
CA SER A 734 -3.92 29.48 -3.29
C SER A 734 -3.57 29.41 -4.79
N LYS A 735 -2.47 30.05 -5.20
CA LYS A 735 -1.98 29.97 -6.59
C LYS A 735 -1.53 28.56 -6.99
N SER A 736 -1.03 27.76 -6.04
CA SER A 736 -0.61 26.37 -6.28
C SER A 736 -1.80 25.44 -6.54
N GLN A 737 -2.99 25.73 -6.00
CA GLN A 737 -4.23 25.00 -6.32
C GLN A 737 -4.68 25.21 -7.78
N PHE A 738 -4.13 26.20 -8.50
CA PHE A 738 -4.30 26.37 -9.95
C PHE A 738 -3.15 25.76 -10.78
N ASN A 739 -2.31 24.91 -10.21
CA ASN A 739 -1.40 24.06 -10.99
C ASN A 739 -2.17 22.91 -11.64
N ILE A 740 -1.74 22.48 -12.82
CA ILE A 740 -2.38 21.38 -13.58
C ILE A 740 -2.21 20.04 -12.86
N TYR A 741 -1.15 19.91 -12.06
CA TYR A 741 -0.74 18.68 -11.40
C TYR A 741 -0.34 18.99 -9.95
N GLN A 742 -0.80 18.15 -9.01
CA GLN A 742 -0.28 18.14 -7.64
C GLN A 742 0.66 16.94 -7.46
N PRO A 743 1.91 17.15 -7.00
CA PRO A 743 2.82 16.05 -6.72
C PRO A 743 2.35 15.24 -5.52
N SER A 744 2.13 13.93 -5.75
CA SER A 744 1.91 12.96 -4.67
C SER A 744 3.20 12.15 -4.45
N PRO A 745 3.80 12.19 -3.25
CA PRO A 745 5.07 11.52 -2.96
C PRO A 745 4.99 9.98 -3.08
N HIS A 746 3.79 9.39 -3.04
CA HIS A 746 3.58 7.93 -3.14
C HIS A 746 2.59 7.53 -4.25
N TRP A 747 2.72 8.14 -5.43
CA TRP A 747 1.75 7.99 -6.53
C TRP A 747 1.45 6.53 -6.95
N VAL A 748 2.45 5.64 -6.93
CA VAL A 748 2.26 4.21 -7.28
C VAL A 748 1.43 3.47 -6.23
N LYS A 749 1.71 3.71 -4.94
CA LYS A 749 0.99 3.08 -3.82
C LYS A 749 -0.46 3.57 -3.78
N THR A 750 -0.67 4.88 -3.91
CA THR A 750 -2.03 5.47 -3.99
C THR A 750 -2.80 4.91 -5.17
N MET A 751 -2.21 4.85 -6.38
CA MET A 751 -2.85 4.24 -7.55
C MET A 751 -3.24 2.78 -7.31
N PHE A 752 -2.34 1.96 -6.76
CA PHE A 752 -2.60 0.54 -6.54
C PHE A 752 -3.67 0.30 -5.46
N LEU A 753 -3.60 1.03 -4.35
CA LEU A 753 -4.61 0.97 -3.28
C LEU A 753 -5.98 1.43 -3.78
N SER A 754 -6.06 2.58 -4.47
CA SER A 754 -7.32 3.09 -5.01
C SER A 754 -7.91 2.18 -6.10
N PHE A 755 -7.08 1.41 -6.82
CA PHE A 755 -7.56 0.43 -7.80
C PHE A 755 -8.16 -0.82 -7.12
N TRP A 756 -7.56 -1.30 -6.02
CA TRP A 756 -8.00 -2.53 -5.36
C TRP A 756 -9.11 -2.32 -4.30
N THR A 757 -9.16 -1.13 -3.70
CA THR A 757 -10.13 -0.78 -2.64
C THR A 757 -11.60 -1.00 -3.05
N PRO A 758 -12.07 -0.63 -4.26
CA PRO A 758 -13.44 -0.86 -4.68
C PRO A 758 -13.85 -2.33 -4.67
N TRP A 759 -12.93 -3.25 -5.04
CA TRP A 759 -13.20 -4.69 -5.03
C TRP A 759 -13.46 -5.21 -3.61
N ARG A 760 -12.76 -4.65 -2.62
CA ARG A 760 -13.03 -4.95 -1.20
C ARG A 760 -14.35 -4.34 -0.74
N LEU A 761 -14.67 -3.12 -1.19
CA LEU A 761 -15.92 -2.45 -0.84
C LEU A 761 -17.17 -3.13 -1.43
N LEU A 762 -17.07 -3.84 -2.55
CA LEU A 762 -18.17 -4.67 -3.08
C LEU A 762 -18.58 -5.81 -2.13
N LEU A 763 -17.70 -6.21 -1.20
CA LEU A 763 -18.04 -7.20 -0.17
C LEU A 763 -18.77 -6.57 1.02
N TYR A 764 -18.88 -5.24 1.09
CA TYR A 764 -19.44 -4.55 2.26
C TYR A 764 -20.94 -4.34 2.07
N PRO A 765 -21.79 -4.88 2.97
CA PRO A 765 -23.24 -4.88 2.77
C PRO A 765 -23.86 -3.50 2.55
N ILE A 766 -23.32 -2.47 3.21
CA ILE A 766 -23.81 -1.09 3.11
C ILE A 766 -23.51 -0.49 1.73
N VAL A 767 -22.32 -0.75 1.19
CA VAL A 767 -21.91 -0.24 -0.14
C VAL A 767 -22.71 -0.95 -1.22
N GLU A 768 -22.85 -2.27 -1.11
CA GLU A 768 -23.60 -3.08 -2.06
C GLU A 768 -25.11 -2.73 -2.05
N TYR A 769 -25.68 -2.46 -0.87
CA TYR A 769 -27.03 -1.93 -0.77
C TYR A 769 -27.20 -0.61 -1.53
N ALA A 770 -26.29 0.35 -1.33
CA ALA A 770 -26.33 1.61 -2.07
C ALA A 770 -26.17 1.39 -3.58
N ALA A 771 -25.29 0.48 -3.98
CA ALA A 771 -25.09 0.11 -5.39
C ALA A 771 -26.37 -0.44 -6.02
N PHE A 772 -27.08 -1.36 -5.35
CA PHE A 772 -28.35 -1.91 -5.85
C PHE A 772 -29.47 -0.87 -5.92
N VAL A 773 -29.63 -0.01 -4.91
CA VAL A 773 -30.64 1.05 -4.92
C VAL A 773 -30.42 2.00 -6.09
N VAL A 774 -29.17 2.43 -6.31
CA VAL A 774 -28.80 3.31 -7.42
C VAL A 774 -29.07 2.61 -8.76
N SER A 775 -28.67 1.35 -8.90
CA SER A 775 -28.80 0.56 -10.13
C SER A 775 -30.26 0.36 -10.55
N TRP A 776 -31.12 -0.04 -9.62
CA TRP A 776 -32.53 -0.28 -9.93
C TRP A 776 -33.34 1.02 -10.08
N SER A 777 -32.97 2.08 -9.34
CA SER A 777 -33.57 3.40 -9.57
C SER A 777 -33.22 3.93 -10.97
N ALA A 778 -31.96 3.78 -11.40
CA ALA A 778 -31.54 4.09 -12.76
C ALA A 778 -32.21 3.17 -13.80
N SER A 779 -32.43 1.89 -13.48
CA SER A 779 -33.12 0.91 -14.34
C SER A 779 -34.56 1.34 -14.66
N CYS A 780 -35.31 1.82 -13.65
CA CYS A 780 -36.67 2.35 -13.86
C CYS A 780 -36.67 3.54 -14.84
N PHE A 781 -35.70 4.44 -14.72
CA PHE A 781 -35.53 5.56 -15.65
C PHE A 781 -35.11 5.08 -17.06
N LEU A 782 -34.13 4.17 -17.14
CA LEU A 782 -33.64 3.61 -18.40
C LEU A 782 -34.75 2.87 -19.15
N THR A 783 -35.63 2.17 -18.44
CA THR A 783 -36.80 1.51 -19.00
C THR A 783 -37.68 2.50 -19.78
N ALA A 784 -38.06 3.62 -19.15
CA ALA A 784 -38.83 4.66 -19.81
C ALA A 784 -38.07 5.26 -21.01
N ASN A 785 -36.76 5.45 -20.89
CA ASN A 785 -35.95 6.04 -21.95
C ASN A 785 -35.78 5.13 -23.18
N LEU A 786 -35.58 3.82 -23.01
CA LEU A 786 -35.36 2.89 -24.13
C LEU A 786 -36.67 2.48 -24.82
N THR A 787 -37.78 2.45 -24.09
CA THR A 787 -39.09 2.01 -24.61
C THR A 787 -39.93 3.15 -25.19
N GLN A 788 -39.62 4.43 -24.90
CA GLN A 788 -40.40 5.58 -25.37
C GLN A 788 -40.61 5.60 -26.90
N SER A 789 -39.56 5.33 -27.68
CA SER A 789 -39.63 5.35 -29.14
C SER A 789 -40.49 4.19 -29.66
N GLN A 790 -40.37 3.01 -29.04
CA GLN A 790 -41.16 1.83 -29.38
C GLN A 790 -42.65 2.04 -29.08
N ALA A 791 -42.97 2.66 -27.95
CA ALA A 791 -44.35 2.88 -27.51
C ALA A 791 -45.06 4.03 -28.27
N PHE A 792 -44.36 5.15 -28.52
CA PHE A 792 -45.00 6.36 -29.08
C PHE A 792 -44.80 6.52 -30.60
N ALA A 793 -43.78 5.92 -31.22
CA ALA A 793 -43.63 5.98 -32.68
C ALA A 793 -44.55 5.00 -33.41
N ALA A 794 -45.04 3.97 -32.73
CA ALA A 794 -46.02 3.02 -33.26
C ALA A 794 -47.46 3.55 -33.14
N PRO A 795 -48.42 3.01 -33.92
CA PRO A 795 -49.85 3.25 -33.71
C PRO A 795 -50.25 2.80 -32.29
N PRO A 796 -51.10 3.55 -31.56
CA PRO A 796 -52.01 4.61 -32.01
C PRO A 796 -51.47 6.06 -31.96
N TYR A 797 -50.27 6.31 -31.45
CA TYR A 797 -49.77 7.68 -31.24
C TYR A 797 -49.04 8.27 -32.45
N ASN A 798 -48.23 7.48 -33.18
CA ASN A 798 -47.49 7.89 -34.39
C ASN A 798 -46.70 9.21 -34.22
N TRP A 799 -45.98 9.36 -33.11
CA TRP A 799 -45.24 10.59 -32.80
C TRP A 799 -43.92 10.70 -33.58
N SER A 800 -43.54 11.93 -33.91
CA SER A 800 -42.24 12.23 -34.50
C SER A 800 -41.11 12.12 -33.47
N SER A 801 -39.86 11.98 -33.91
CA SER A 801 -38.68 11.95 -33.02
C SER A 801 -38.60 13.15 -32.07
N GLN A 802 -39.09 14.32 -32.50
CA GLN A 802 -39.17 15.52 -31.66
C GLN A 802 -40.22 15.36 -30.54
N SER A 803 -41.44 14.92 -30.87
CA SER A 803 -42.50 14.71 -29.89
C SER A 803 -42.15 13.62 -28.88
N VAL A 804 -41.48 12.55 -29.33
CA VAL A 804 -40.94 11.51 -28.44
C VAL A 804 -39.86 12.10 -27.52
N GLY A 805 -38.91 12.88 -28.05
CA GLY A 805 -37.89 13.55 -27.25
C GLY A 805 -38.48 14.46 -26.16
N PHE A 806 -39.57 15.18 -26.46
CA PHE A 806 -40.25 16.08 -25.52
C PHE A 806 -40.90 15.38 -24.32
N THR A 807 -41.12 14.06 -24.35
CA THR A 807 -41.60 13.33 -23.18
C THR A 807 -40.66 13.45 -21.98
N ASN A 808 -39.35 13.63 -22.25
CA ASN A 808 -38.33 13.79 -21.22
C ASN A 808 -38.43 15.12 -20.45
N PHE A 809 -39.23 16.10 -20.92
CA PHE A 809 -39.54 17.30 -20.11
C PHE A 809 -40.29 16.94 -18.82
N ALA A 810 -41.18 15.95 -18.86
CA ALA A 810 -41.90 15.50 -17.68
C ALA A 810 -40.94 14.83 -16.68
N THR A 811 -40.03 14.00 -17.17
CA THR A 811 -39.00 13.37 -16.33
C THR A 811 -38.08 14.42 -15.69
N LEU A 812 -37.68 15.45 -16.46
CA LEU A 812 -36.87 16.55 -15.95
C LEU A 812 -37.61 17.36 -14.88
N ALA A 813 -38.89 17.66 -15.09
CA ALA A 813 -39.72 18.31 -14.08
C ALA A 813 -39.79 17.47 -12.80
N GLY A 814 -39.96 16.15 -12.93
CA GLY A 814 -39.90 15.21 -11.82
C GLY A 814 -38.58 15.27 -11.06
N ALA A 815 -37.45 15.26 -11.76
CA ALA A 815 -36.12 15.36 -11.13
C ALA A 815 -35.95 16.67 -10.36
N LEU A 816 -36.41 17.81 -10.90
CA LEU A 816 -36.40 19.10 -10.22
C LEU A 816 -37.29 19.12 -8.98
N ILE A 817 -38.49 18.53 -9.03
CA ILE A 817 -39.32 18.36 -7.84
C ILE A 817 -38.56 17.53 -6.80
N GLY A 818 -37.95 16.41 -7.22
CA GLY A 818 -37.12 15.57 -6.37
C GLY A 818 -35.99 16.32 -5.67
N LEU A 819 -35.32 17.25 -6.37
CA LEU A 819 -34.28 18.10 -5.78
C LEU A 819 -34.80 18.94 -4.61
N PHE A 820 -35.91 19.65 -4.82
CA PHE A 820 -36.46 20.55 -3.81
C PHE A 820 -37.17 19.83 -2.67
N THR A 821 -37.66 18.60 -2.89
CA THR A 821 -38.30 17.82 -1.84
C THR A 821 -37.33 16.95 -1.06
N ASN A 822 -36.34 16.32 -1.72
CA ASN A 822 -35.52 15.28 -1.11
C ASN A 822 -34.47 15.84 -0.15
N GLY A 823 -33.67 16.81 -0.59
CA GLY A 823 -32.60 17.38 0.24
C GLY A 823 -33.13 17.90 1.59
N PRO A 824 -34.08 18.86 1.58
CA PRO A 824 -34.65 19.40 2.81
C PRO A 824 -35.34 18.35 3.68
N LEU A 825 -36.07 17.39 3.09
CA LEU A 825 -36.73 16.33 3.85
C LEU A 825 -35.72 15.38 4.52
N SER A 826 -34.66 15.00 3.79
CA SER A 826 -33.58 14.16 4.28
C SER A 826 -32.89 14.81 5.47
N ASP A 827 -32.49 16.07 5.33
CA ASP A 827 -31.78 16.78 6.38
C ASP A 827 -32.69 17.04 7.59
N TRP A 828 -33.96 17.38 7.37
CA TRP A 828 -34.94 17.57 8.44
C TRP A 828 -35.20 16.30 9.26
N ILE A 829 -35.46 15.15 8.62
CA ILE A 829 -35.69 13.88 9.32
C ILE A 829 -34.45 13.50 10.14
N SER A 830 -33.29 13.66 9.53
CA SER A 830 -32.03 13.26 10.11
C SER A 830 -31.62 14.15 11.29
N MET A 831 -31.84 15.47 11.21
CA MET A 831 -31.64 16.41 12.32
C MET A 831 -32.63 16.16 13.46
N ARG A 832 -33.90 15.90 13.15
CA ARG A 832 -34.93 15.58 14.15
C ARG A 832 -34.58 14.32 14.93
N ALA A 833 -34.08 13.29 14.25
CA ALA A 833 -33.59 12.06 14.87
C ALA A 833 -32.36 12.30 15.75
N THR A 834 -31.40 13.12 15.28
CA THR A 834 -30.19 13.50 16.03
C THR A 834 -30.54 14.24 17.33
N LYS A 835 -31.48 15.21 17.28
CA LYS A 835 -31.95 15.93 18.47
C LYS A 835 -32.64 15.01 19.48
N ARG A 836 -33.34 13.98 18.99
CA ARG A 836 -33.97 12.96 19.85
C ARG A 836 -32.94 11.98 20.45
N ASN A 837 -31.79 11.81 19.81
CA ASN A 837 -30.73 10.89 20.22
C ASN A 837 -29.59 11.59 20.99
N ARG A 838 -29.93 12.56 21.84
CA ARG A 838 -28.97 13.29 22.71
C ARG A 838 -27.77 13.90 21.96
N GLY A 839 -27.95 14.32 20.71
CA GLY A 839 -26.86 14.91 19.91
C GLY A 839 -26.00 13.91 19.14
N ILE A 840 -26.24 12.61 19.28
CA ILE A 840 -25.50 11.57 18.54
C ILE A 840 -26.17 11.35 17.18
N ARG A 841 -25.40 11.60 16.11
CA ARG A 841 -25.81 11.50 14.72
C ARG A 841 -25.31 10.20 14.09
N GLU A 842 -26.22 9.38 13.60
CA GLU A 842 -25.88 8.12 12.92
C GLU A 842 -26.31 8.14 11.45
N PRO A 843 -25.54 7.51 10.54
CA PRO A 843 -25.86 7.49 9.11
C PRO A 843 -27.23 6.85 8.81
N GLU A 844 -27.65 5.84 9.58
CA GLU A 844 -28.92 5.12 9.37
C GLU A 844 -30.16 6.02 9.52
N MET A 845 -30.05 7.12 10.27
CA MET A 845 -31.18 8.00 10.60
C MET A 845 -31.84 8.66 9.37
N ARG A 846 -31.16 8.65 8.21
CA ARG A 846 -31.75 9.16 6.96
C ARG A 846 -32.61 8.15 6.22
N LEU A 847 -32.41 6.84 6.39
CA LEU A 847 -33.08 5.81 5.57
C LEU A 847 -34.63 5.89 5.55
N PRO A 848 -35.33 6.36 6.60
CA PRO A 848 -36.78 6.56 6.54
C PRO A 848 -37.26 7.50 5.42
N THR A 849 -36.39 8.38 4.91
CA THR A 849 -36.74 9.29 3.80
C THR A 849 -36.97 8.58 2.48
N LEU A 850 -36.54 7.31 2.35
CA LEU A 850 -36.77 6.49 1.16
C LEU A 850 -38.27 6.19 0.94
N ILE A 851 -39.04 6.02 2.02
CA ILE A 851 -40.44 5.55 1.99
C ILE A 851 -41.32 6.31 0.98
N PRO A 852 -41.43 7.66 1.01
CA PRO A 852 -42.27 8.39 0.06
C PRO A 852 -41.84 8.17 -1.40
N TYR A 853 -40.54 8.10 -1.66
CA TYR A 853 -40.02 7.94 -3.03
C TYR A 853 -40.14 6.51 -3.55
N ILE A 854 -40.15 5.50 -2.66
CA ILE A 854 -40.48 4.11 -3.02
C ILE A 854 -41.91 4.03 -3.55
N LEU A 855 -42.87 4.64 -2.85
CA LEU A 855 -44.27 4.65 -3.26
C LEU A 855 -44.46 5.36 -4.61
N ILE A 856 -43.75 6.47 -4.81
CA ILE A 856 -43.74 7.21 -6.08
C ILE A 856 -43.14 6.35 -7.22
N SER A 857 -42.08 5.60 -6.93
CA SER A 857 -41.44 4.70 -7.92
C SER A 857 -42.37 3.57 -8.36
N ILE A 858 -43.09 2.95 -7.41
CA ILE A 858 -44.10 1.91 -7.70
C ILE A 858 -45.22 2.49 -8.57
N LEU A 859 -45.77 3.64 -8.19
CA LEU A 859 -46.84 4.31 -8.94
C LEU A 859 -46.40 4.65 -10.36
N GLY A 860 -45.19 5.21 -10.53
CA GLY A 860 -44.66 5.62 -11.83
C GLY A 860 -44.50 4.43 -12.79
N ASN A 861 -43.87 3.35 -12.33
CA ASN A 861 -43.68 2.15 -13.15
C ASN A 861 -45.00 1.46 -13.49
N PHE A 862 -45.95 1.42 -12.55
CA PHE A 862 -47.29 0.87 -12.79
C PHE A 862 -48.00 1.62 -13.92
N ILE A 863 -48.02 2.95 -13.87
CA ILE A 863 -48.65 3.80 -14.89
C ILE A 863 -47.98 3.61 -16.25
N ILE A 864 -46.64 3.50 -16.29
CA ILE A 864 -45.91 3.30 -17.54
C ILE A 864 -46.23 1.93 -18.16
N ALA A 865 -46.17 0.86 -17.37
CA ALA A 865 -46.40 -0.51 -17.86
C ALA A 865 -47.81 -0.72 -18.43
N PHE A 866 -48.82 -0.38 -17.63
CA PHE A 866 -50.23 -0.54 -18.02
C PHE A 866 -50.63 0.49 -19.08
N GLY A 867 -50.07 1.70 -19.00
CA GLY A 867 -50.32 2.75 -19.97
C GLY A 867 -49.82 2.41 -21.37
N TYR A 868 -48.64 1.80 -21.49
CA TYR A 868 -48.12 1.34 -22.78
C TYR A 868 -48.91 0.15 -23.34
N GLU A 869 -49.17 -0.88 -22.54
CA GLU A 869 -49.85 -2.10 -22.99
C GLU A 869 -51.30 -1.85 -23.41
N TYR A 870 -52.04 -1.06 -22.62
CA TYR A 870 -53.45 -0.77 -22.86
C TYR A 870 -53.69 0.54 -23.61
N HIS A 871 -52.62 1.19 -24.09
CA HIS A 871 -52.68 2.43 -24.86
C HIS A 871 -53.52 3.55 -24.20
N TRP A 872 -53.21 3.88 -22.94
CA TRP A 872 -53.90 4.95 -22.20
C TRP A 872 -53.68 6.35 -22.82
N ASP A 873 -54.42 7.37 -22.39
CA ASP A 873 -54.12 8.75 -22.80
C ASP A 873 -52.65 9.09 -22.44
N TRP A 874 -51.89 9.56 -23.43
CA TRP A 874 -50.47 9.88 -23.29
C TRP A 874 -50.20 10.83 -22.11
N ARG A 875 -51.17 11.68 -21.74
CA ARG A 875 -51.07 12.59 -20.60
C ARG A 875 -50.84 11.85 -19.29
N ALA A 876 -51.53 10.72 -19.07
CA ALA A 876 -51.34 9.94 -17.86
C ALA A 876 -49.94 9.31 -17.81
N ILE A 877 -49.48 8.78 -18.94
CA ILE A 877 -48.19 8.10 -19.06
C ILE A 877 -47.03 9.09 -18.87
N VAL A 878 -47.08 10.21 -19.60
CA VAL A 878 -45.99 11.19 -19.61
C VAL A 878 -46.08 12.13 -18.40
N ILE A 879 -47.22 12.76 -18.12
CA ILE A 879 -47.29 13.77 -17.06
C ILE A 879 -47.19 13.12 -15.67
N VAL A 880 -47.80 11.95 -15.47
CA VAL A 880 -47.75 11.29 -14.14
C VAL A 880 -46.63 10.27 -14.10
N GLY A 881 -46.64 9.29 -15.01
CA GLY A 881 -45.65 8.20 -15.01
C GLY A 881 -44.20 8.68 -15.10
N TYR A 882 -43.86 9.49 -16.10
CA TYR A 882 -42.48 9.95 -16.29
C TYR A 882 -42.04 10.95 -15.23
N THR A 883 -42.93 11.83 -14.75
CA THR A 883 -42.62 12.72 -13.62
C THR A 883 -42.28 11.91 -12.36
N CYS A 884 -43.03 10.85 -12.05
CA CYS A 884 -42.72 9.94 -10.95
C CYS A 884 -41.36 9.24 -11.16
N ALA A 885 -41.06 8.80 -12.39
CA ALA A 885 -39.76 8.21 -12.74
C ALA A 885 -38.58 9.19 -12.55
N GLY A 886 -38.80 10.48 -12.83
CA GLY A 886 -37.85 11.56 -12.59
C GLY A 886 -37.63 11.86 -11.11
N MET A 887 -38.71 11.94 -10.33
CA MET A 887 -38.62 12.18 -8.88
C MET A 887 -37.83 11.07 -8.18
N GLN A 888 -38.10 9.81 -8.49
CA GLN A 888 -37.45 8.69 -7.82
C GLN A 888 -35.96 8.57 -8.18
N VAL A 889 -35.57 8.86 -9.44
CA VAL A 889 -34.17 8.74 -9.89
C VAL A 889 -33.27 9.84 -9.32
N ALA A 890 -33.85 11.00 -8.99
CA ALA A 890 -33.12 12.05 -8.27
C ALA A 890 -32.99 11.75 -6.77
N ALA A 891 -34.05 11.21 -6.14
CA ALA A 891 -34.13 11.10 -4.68
C ALA A 891 -33.53 9.80 -4.11
N LEU A 892 -33.91 8.62 -4.63
CA LEU A 892 -33.48 7.33 -4.06
C LEU A 892 -31.96 7.12 -4.13
N PRO A 893 -31.29 7.37 -5.28
CA PRO A 893 -29.82 7.29 -5.37
C PRO A 893 -29.13 8.22 -4.38
N ALA A 894 -29.60 9.46 -4.27
CA ALA A 894 -29.01 10.47 -3.39
C ALA A 894 -29.05 10.05 -1.92
N ILE A 895 -30.16 9.49 -1.43
CA ILE A 895 -30.28 9.04 -0.04
C ILE A 895 -29.34 7.86 0.22
N ALA A 896 -29.36 6.84 -0.64
CA ALA A 896 -28.62 5.60 -0.43
C ALA A 896 -27.11 5.78 -0.59
N SER A 897 -26.65 6.54 -1.58
CA SER A 897 -25.22 6.83 -1.75
C SER A 897 -24.70 7.68 -0.60
N THR A 898 -25.45 8.67 -0.13
CA THR A 898 -25.03 9.51 1.01
C THR A 898 -24.93 8.66 2.27
N TYR A 899 -25.83 7.68 2.48
CA TYR A 899 -25.70 6.70 3.57
C TYR A 899 -24.39 5.91 3.51
N ALA A 900 -24.00 5.42 2.32
CA ALA A 900 -22.73 4.70 2.16
C ALA A 900 -21.51 5.62 2.36
N VAL A 901 -21.53 6.83 1.81
CA VAL A 901 -20.44 7.83 1.97
C VAL A 901 -20.24 8.20 3.43
N ASP A 902 -21.32 8.47 4.17
CA ASP A 902 -21.20 8.84 5.58
C ASP A 902 -20.76 7.67 6.46
N SER A 903 -20.93 6.43 6.00
CA SER A 903 -20.45 5.23 6.67
C SER A 903 -18.96 4.93 6.37
N TYR A 904 -18.44 5.38 5.22
CA TYR A 904 -17.07 5.12 4.73
C TYR A 904 -16.41 6.38 4.14
N LYS A 905 -16.24 7.41 4.98
CA LYS A 905 -15.75 8.74 4.59
C LYS A 905 -14.35 8.77 3.95
N PRO A 906 -13.34 7.99 4.37
CA PRO A 906 -11.99 8.11 3.79
C PRO A 906 -11.94 7.66 2.33
N VAL A 907 -12.86 6.79 1.93
CA VAL A 907 -12.83 6.07 0.65
C VAL A 907 -13.99 6.45 -0.27
N VAL A 908 -14.50 7.69 -0.18
CA VAL A 908 -15.65 8.18 -0.99
C VAL A 908 -15.49 7.86 -2.47
N GLY A 909 -14.31 8.13 -3.04
CA GLY A 909 -14.04 7.86 -4.45
C GLY A 909 -14.23 6.39 -4.81
N SER A 910 -13.70 5.49 -3.98
CA SER A 910 -13.80 4.04 -4.19
C SER A 910 -15.22 3.49 -3.96
N VAL A 911 -15.99 4.09 -3.05
CA VAL A 911 -17.42 3.77 -2.84
C VAL A 911 -18.22 4.05 -4.11
N PHE A 912 -17.98 5.20 -4.75
CA PHE A 912 -18.68 5.52 -6.01
C PHE A 912 -18.23 4.64 -7.18
N ILE A 913 -16.99 4.13 -7.21
CA ILE A 913 -16.61 3.12 -8.21
C ILE A 913 -17.49 1.87 -8.07
N ALA A 914 -17.62 1.34 -6.85
CA ALA A 914 -18.45 0.16 -6.59
C ALA A 914 -19.93 0.38 -7.01
N ILE A 915 -20.50 1.53 -6.63
CA ILE A 915 -21.88 1.90 -6.99
C ILE A 915 -22.05 2.03 -8.52
N THR A 916 -21.14 2.73 -9.18
CA THR A 916 -21.26 3.05 -10.61
C THR A 916 -21.02 1.84 -11.50
N VAL A 917 -20.07 0.97 -11.16
CA VAL A 917 -19.82 -0.28 -11.90
C VAL A 917 -21.05 -1.18 -11.86
N ASN A 918 -21.68 -1.35 -10.69
CA ASN A 918 -22.92 -2.12 -10.56
C ASN A 918 -24.04 -1.53 -11.43
N LYS A 919 -24.27 -0.21 -11.32
CA LYS A 919 -25.27 0.53 -12.12
C LYS A 919 -25.08 0.35 -13.61
N ASN A 920 -23.86 0.52 -14.09
CA ASN A 920 -23.56 0.51 -15.51
C ASN A 920 -23.51 -0.91 -16.09
N LEU A 921 -23.04 -1.90 -15.32
CA LEU A 921 -23.11 -3.30 -15.71
C LEU A 921 -24.57 -3.76 -15.84
N TRP A 922 -25.42 -3.42 -14.88
CA TRP A 922 -26.86 -3.66 -14.97
C TRP A 922 -27.49 -2.92 -16.14
N GLY A 923 -27.18 -1.62 -16.30
CA GLY A 923 -27.70 -0.80 -17.41
C GLY A 923 -27.36 -1.38 -18.79
N TYR A 924 -26.13 -1.87 -18.98
CA TYR A 924 -25.73 -2.59 -20.20
C TYR A 924 -26.56 -3.86 -20.40
N GLY A 925 -26.61 -4.74 -19.39
CA GLY A 925 -27.36 -5.98 -19.45
C GLY A 925 -28.84 -5.74 -19.75
N PHE A 926 -29.46 -4.81 -19.03
CA PHE A 926 -30.85 -4.43 -19.22
C PHE A 926 -31.12 -3.88 -20.63
N SER A 927 -30.25 -3.01 -21.15
CA SER A 927 -30.38 -2.47 -22.51
C SER A 927 -30.32 -3.54 -23.61
N LYS A 928 -29.66 -4.68 -23.35
CA LYS A 928 -29.54 -5.78 -24.30
C LYS A 928 -30.82 -6.61 -24.42
N PHE A 929 -31.54 -6.79 -23.32
CA PHE A 929 -32.68 -7.71 -23.27
C PHE A 929 -34.04 -7.01 -23.28
N ILE A 930 -34.15 -5.76 -22.82
CA ILE A 930 -35.46 -5.11 -22.63
C ILE A 930 -36.26 -5.00 -23.91
N THR A 931 -35.65 -4.60 -25.04
CA THR A 931 -36.36 -4.42 -26.31
C THR A 931 -36.86 -5.74 -26.87
N THR A 932 -36.02 -6.78 -26.89
CA THR A 932 -36.45 -8.11 -27.33
C THR A 932 -37.53 -8.69 -26.41
N TRP A 933 -37.41 -8.44 -25.11
CA TRP A 933 -38.39 -8.93 -24.14
C TRP A 933 -39.75 -8.24 -24.28
N THR A 934 -39.79 -6.92 -24.50
CA THR A 934 -41.06 -6.20 -24.74
C THR A 934 -41.69 -6.60 -26.07
N GLU A 935 -40.90 -6.95 -27.09
CA GLU A 935 -41.40 -7.47 -28.37
C GLU A 935 -42.02 -8.87 -28.25
N GLU A 936 -41.42 -9.75 -27.45
CA GLU A 936 -41.89 -11.13 -27.29
C GLU A 936 -43.04 -11.28 -26.29
N SER A 937 -43.01 -10.54 -25.18
CA SER A 937 -43.89 -10.75 -24.01
C SER A 937 -44.77 -9.56 -23.64
N GLY A 938 -44.66 -8.42 -24.36
CA GLY A 938 -45.36 -7.18 -24.03
C GLY A 938 -44.68 -6.34 -22.93
N TYR A 939 -45.23 -5.16 -22.66
CA TYR A 939 -44.62 -4.19 -21.74
C TYR A 939 -44.83 -4.56 -20.26
N ILE A 940 -45.97 -5.17 -19.92
CA ILE A 940 -46.33 -5.45 -18.52
C ILE A 940 -45.32 -6.38 -17.84
N PRO A 941 -45.01 -7.59 -18.37
CA PRO A 941 -44.12 -8.52 -17.66
C PRO A 941 -42.72 -7.94 -17.42
N ALA A 942 -42.16 -7.25 -18.42
CA ALA A 942 -40.82 -6.69 -18.34
C ALA A 942 -40.73 -5.53 -17.34
N ILE A 943 -41.64 -4.56 -17.43
CA ILE A 943 -41.61 -3.35 -16.58
C ILE A 943 -42.02 -3.69 -15.14
N MET A 944 -42.99 -4.58 -14.94
CA MET A 944 -43.42 -4.98 -13.59
C MET A 944 -42.40 -5.86 -12.88
N LEU A 945 -41.68 -6.75 -13.57
CA LEU A 945 -40.57 -7.47 -12.92
C LEU A 945 -39.48 -6.49 -12.46
N ASN A 946 -39.11 -5.52 -13.31
CA ASN A 946 -38.14 -4.50 -12.93
C ASN A 946 -38.61 -3.68 -11.73
N MET A 947 -39.91 -3.32 -11.67
CA MET A 947 -40.50 -2.66 -10.50
C MET A 947 -40.44 -3.52 -9.23
N CYS A 948 -40.76 -4.82 -9.33
CA CYS A 948 -40.74 -5.73 -8.19
C CYS A 948 -39.33 -5.86 -7.62
N LEU A 949 -38.34 -6.02 -8.50
CA LEU A 949 -36.92 -6.07 -8.10
C LEU A 949 -36.46 -4.74 -7.51
N ALA A 950 -36.84 -3.59 -8.10
CA ALA A 950 -36.53 -2.28 -7.55
C ALA A 950 -37.09 -2.13 -6.14
N THR A 951 -38.36 -2.48 -5.96
CA THR A 951 -39.05 -2.40 -4.66
C THR A 951 -38.41 -3.32 -3.61
N LEU A 952 -37.98 -4.52 -4.02
CA LEU A 952 -37.25 -5.45 -3.16
C LEU A 952 -35.96 -4.81 -2.64
N TRP A 953 -35.12 -4.29 -3.54
CA TRP A 953 -33.86 -3.65 -3.17
C TRP A 953 -34.08 -2.42 -2.30
N PHE A 954 -35.08 -1.59 -2.61
CA PHE A 954 -35.41 -0.43 -1.78
C PHE A 954 -35.87 -0.83 -0.38
N SER A 955 -36.65 -1.92 -0.27
CA SER A 955 -37.18 -2.41 1.01
C SER A 955 -36.11 -2.91 1.97
N PHE A 956 -34.94 -3.34 1.48
CA PHE A 956 -33.80 -3.65 2.35
C PHE A 956 -33.34 -2.43 3.17
N GLY A 957 -33.74 -1.20 2.83
CA GLY A 957 -33.54 -0.03 3.68
C GLY A 957 -34.08 -0.20 5.10
N ILE A 958 -35.14 -1.01 5.28
CA ILE A 958 -35.66 -1.37 6.61
C ILE A 958 -34.64 -2.21 7.39
N VAL A 959 -34.00 -3.18 6.73
CA VAL A 959 -32.96 -4.01 7.34
C VAL A 959 -31.77 -3.16 7.74
N PHE A 960 -31.30 -2.28 6.85
CA PHE A 960 -30.17 -1.38 7.16
C PHE A 960 -30.51 -0.32 8.21
N TYR A 961 -31.77 0.08 8.35
CA TYR A 961 -32.18 0.97 9.43
C TYR A 961 -32.02 0.34 10.82
N PHE A 962 -32.40 -0.94 10.98
CA PHE A 962 -32.30 -1.63 12.26
C PHE A 962 -30.92 -2.28 12.51
N TYR A 963 -30.29 -2.81 11.48
CA TYR A 963 -29.04 -3.59 11.59
C TYR A 963 -27.81 -2.87 11.02
N GLY A 964 -27.95 -1.67 10.46
CA GLY A 964 -26.84 -0.91 9.86
C GLY A 964 -25.66 -0.72 10.80
N LYS A 965 -25.91 -0.39 12.07
CA LYS A 965 -24.86 -0.30 13.10
C LYS A 965 -24.08 -1.60 13.29
N ARG A 966 -24.76 -2.75 13.20
CA ARG A 966 -24.11 -4.06 13.34
C ARG A 966 -23.21 -4.36 12.14
N PHE A 967 -23.62 -3.96 10.94
CA PHE A 967 -22.79 -4.06 9.75
C PHE A 967 -21.59 -3.11 9.82
N ARG A 968 -21.75 -1.87 10.30
CA ARG A 968 -20.63 -0.95 10.58
C ARG A 968 -19.69 -1.50 11.65
N LYS A 969 -20.20 -2.20 12.66
CA LYS A 969 -19.37 -2.90 13.65
C LYS A 969 -18.52 -4.01 13.02
N TRP A 970 -19.04 -4.74 12.02
CA TRP A 970 -18.27 -5.79 11.34
C TRP A 970 -17.12 -5.22 10.52
N THR A 971 -17.32 -4.04 9.93
CA THR A 971 -16.30 -3.36 9.14
C THR A 971 -15.43 -2.42 9.95
N ALA A 972 -15.74 -2.16 11.23
CA ALA A 972 -15.04 -1.19 12.08
C ALA A 972 -13.54 -1.44 12.27
N LYS A 973 -13.08 -2.69 12.12
CA LYS A 973 -11.65 -3.05 12.21
C LYS A 973 -10.94 -3.10 10.85
N SER A 974 -11.63 -2.68 9.79
CA SER A 974 -11.05 -2.68 8.45
C SER A 974 -10.18 -1.46 8.23
N ASP A 975 -9.01 -1.69 7.61
CA ASP A 975 -8.09 -0.66 7.15
C ASP A 975 -8.76 0.38 6.23
N LEU A 976 -9.93 0.06 5.63
CA LEU A 976 -10.71 0.97 4.78
C LEU A 976 -11.28 2.18 5.51
N HIS A 977 -11.31 2.17 6.84
CA HIS A 977 -11.64 3.34 7.66
C HIS A 977 -10.44 4.25 7.95
N ASN A 978 -9.23 3.84 7.55
CA ASN A 978 -7.95 4.49 7.92
C ASN A 978 -7.07 4.79 6.68
N VAL A 979 -7.63 4.74 5.47
CA VAL A 979 -6.88 4.97 4.23
C VAL A 979 -6.73 6.47 3.97
N ASN A 980 -5.55 7.03 4.20
CA ASN A 980 -5.07 8.26 3.55
C ASN A 980 -3.61 8.10 3.12
#